data_AF-A0A7X7R6Q4-F1
#
_entry.id   AF-A0A7X7R6Q4-F1
#
_cell.length_a   1.000
_cell.length_b   1.000
_cell.length_c   1.000
_cell.angle_alpha   90.00
_cell.angle_beta   90.00
_cell.angle_gamma   90.00
#
_symmetry.space_group_name_H-M   'P 1'
#
loop_
_entity.id
_entity.type
_entity.pdbx_description
1 polymer ?
#
loop_
_entity_poly.entity_id
_entity_poly.type
_entity_poly.pdbx_seq_one_letter_code
_entity_poly.pdbx_strand_id
1 'polypeptide(L)'
;MKKIIPFILALVMVLGLWGCKAETTIPVATTTTTSSIEVTTTATALSTSDPNQELIDTVYDWISLGDISALLSTSPRLILPTSRTGVVISWDINPDGYIASNGVITQPDHLSGNKEVTLTATLTIGELVRTKVFTATVLALPSPENNPPIINETFVNYEEGNIAPQMISGGTWAPVSGKTSSTSLFSVVSTVGANPVPGAINALEIRSQLENQIVAPLFHSFEILVIEADVYQSANGSPIYLQTSQSSPAIGFGLSGAGSTASIYYRTDNGSEIKTQIQLNTWVTIRLEVDLVNKTIEFFYYDLEGHLIPCTPFPVHYTYGEGGFQSLFIRSGSSNTIAQQGPAYITNIVANRIESLPKPIDPIKLGAISGISAIEVIENGGSYSPAEPVVKGYYGAQNVLVKDTDYTLTITNPVDVDVNGNYIVTFQFTNIHNPSDVLTINQSVVIYAPGDPNVIMGVSSTIAHALSHETDITVTAQRAEGILHYVASDTPLTKEQVVASIEKESIVIDSLETLIEGVVVNEDEKVYLVIELNGLSNLIEHEVTIQTLVVLTTPQEFYDTLSVTVDTGYYYVLGNDLDFTGFVWNAPAANSFSDTLDGQAYKIYNLDINRVGSYGGLFSVLKKNALIKNIVFENVSLVSDSRGSAIISGESGASGEGSGSVLVENLVFINSRVVVSIANPEIKDAYGALIVGRIRYGNITIRNIAVIDSQVDSEQNYGGGLVAGSEDNIPVTISDIYMENFLVKESSAVTAEGKIVGGVIGRPRGPITIERVYGFNVNVLGKNNVGAITGKIESECVYNISDVYINGSLSFVDPAKAEIIAGAVSGIVNTNTNVYASGYETEMSGHLGVLEENLVTHTLTQEESWWTTNIPTILENDLWYFVSDRPMLKIAPASE
;
A
#
# COMPACT_ATOMS: atom_id res chain seq x y z
N MET A 1 -22.13 7.91 -55.53
CA MET A 1 -21.24 7.06 -56.36
C MET A 1 -21.02 5.72 -55.65
N LYS A 2 -20.81 4.66 -56.43
CA LYS A 2 -21.03 3.24 -56.10
C LYS A 2 -19.96 2.60 -55.19
N LYS A 3 -20.45 1.71 -54.31
CA LYS A 3 -19.96 0.37 -53.87
C LYS A 3 -18.76 0.22 -52.90
N ILE A 4 -19.10 -0.10 -51.64
CA ILE A 4 -18.90 -1.36 -50.85
C ILE A 4 -17.64 -2.22 -51.07
N ILE A 5 -16.95 -2.57 -49.95
CA ILE A 5 -16.31 -3.86 -49.52
C ILE A 5 -15.55 -3.56 -48.18
N PRO A 6 -15.53 -4.42 -47.12
CA PRO A 6 -14.69 -5.65 -47.08
C PRO A 6 -15.17 -6.84 -46.23
N PHE A 7 -14.67 -8.06 -46.52
CA PHE A 7 -13.99 -8.95 -45.54
C PHE A 7 -13.57 -10.32 -46.14
N ILE A 8 -12.42 -10.81 -45.62
CA ILE A 8 -11.91 -12.20 -45.45
C ILE A 8 -11.12 -12.90 -46.57
N LEU A 9 -9.97 -13.41 -46.13
CA LEU A 9 -8.95 -14.22 -46.82
C LEU A 9 -8.88 -15.62 -46.17
N ALA A 10 -8.78 -16.66 -47.03
CA ALA A 10 -7.99 -17.91 -46.92
C ALA A 10 -8.31 -18.98 -45.84
N LEU A 11 -8.22 -20.31 -46.06
CA LEU A 11 -7.92 -21.19 -47.23
C LEU A 11 -7.96 -22.69 -46.76
N VAL A 12 -8.15 -23.62 -47.72
CA VAL A 12 -7.74 -25.08 -47.77
C VAL A 12 -8.64 -26.10 -47.01
N MET A 13 -9.11 -27.25 -47.52
CA MET A 13 -8.65 -28.20 -48.55
C MET A 13 -9.83 -29.05 -49.11
N VAL A 14 -9.86 -29.23 -50.45
CA VAL A 14 -10.01 -30.51 -51.22
C VAL A 14 -11.31 -31.34 -51.04
N LEU A 15 -12.09 -31.71 -52.06
CA LEU A 15 -11.77 -32.52 -53.26
C LEU A 15 -12.96 -32.43 -54.26
N GLY A 16 -12.71 -32.33 -55.56
CA GLY A 16 -13.76 -32.42 -56.59
C GLY A 16 -13.22 -32.24 -58.01
N LEU A 17 -12.87 -33.37 -58.66
CA LEU A 17 -12.48 -33.45 -60.07
C LEU A 17 -13.64 -33.08 -61.01
N TRP A 18 -13.35 -32.38 -62.12
CA TRP A 18 -14.01 -32.65 -63.40
C TRP A 18 -13.20 -32.18 -64.62
N GLY A 19 -13.16 -33.03 -65.64
CA GLY A 19 -13.06 -32.62 -67.05
C GLY A 19 -11.69 -32.72 -67.73
N CYS A 20 -11.47 -33.78 -68.50
CA CYS A 20 -10.75 -33.65 -69.77
C CYS A 20 -11.30 -34.63 -70.80
N LYS A 21 -11.51 -34.12 -72.02
CA LYS A 21 -12.11 -34.78 -73.18
C LYS A 21 -10.98 -35.17 -74.13
N ALA A 22 -10.97 -36.40 -74.63
CA ALA A 22 -10.20 -36.80 -75.81
C ALA A 22 -10.97 -37.88 -76.60
N GLU A 23 -11.06 -37.66 -77.91
CA GLU A 23 -11.71 -38.49 -78.93
C GLU A 23 -10.87 -39.73 -79.30
N THR A 24 -11.52 -40.83 -79.73
CA THR A 24 -11.21 -41.57 -81.00
C THR A 24 -12.16 -42.76 -81.26
N THR A 25 -13.05 -42.58 -82.25
CA THR A 25 -13.47 -43.44 -83.40
C THR A 25 -13.33 -44.99 -83.34
N ILE A 26 -14.34 -45.88 -83.58
CA ILE A 26 -15.19 -46.27 -84.78
C ILE A 26 -15.07 -47.83 -84.97
N PRO A 27 -15.95 -48.66 -85.63
CA PRO A 27 -17.35 -48.57 -86.13
C PRO A 27 -18.29 -49.84 -86.06
N VAL A 28 -19.47 -49.71 -86.72
CA VAL A 28 -20.42 -50.67 -87.41
C VAL A 28 -21.30 -51.60 -86.53
N ALA A 29 -22.60 -51.81 -86.76
CA ALA A 29 -23.36 -51.73 -88.02
C ALA A 29 -24.89 -51.54 -87.87
N THR A 30 -25.49 -50.77 -88.83
CA THR A 30 -26.76 -50.98 -89.59
C THR A 30 -28.08 -51.27 -88.82
N THR A 31 -29.27 -50.68 -89.08
CA THR A 31 -29.89 -50.16 -90.33
C THR A 31 -31.22 -49.43 -90.04
N THR A 32 -31.44 -48.31 -90.76
CA THR A 32 -32.68 -47.74 -91.37
C THR A 32 -34.10 -47.89 -90.75
N THR A 33 -34.60 -46.75 -90.24
CA THR A 33 -35.86 -46.01 -90.58
C THR A 33 -37.00 -46.68 -91.36
N THR A 34 -38.25 -46.60 -90.83
CA THR A 34 -39.36 -45.72 -91.32
C THR A 34 -40.65 -45.87 -90.49
N SER A 35 -41.21 -44.72 -90.09
CA SER A 35 -42.61 -44.36 -89.82
C SER A 35 -43.74 -45.40 -89.89
N SER A 36 -44.53 -45.53 -88.81
CA SER A 36 -46.01 -45.38 -88.80
C SER A 36 -46.57 -45.60 -87.38
N ILE A 37 -47.55 -44.78 -87.02
CA ILE A 37 -48.25 -44.76 -85.73
C ILE A 37 -49.07 -46.05 -85.53
N GLU A 38 -48.89 -46.71 -84.38
CA GLU A 38 -49.95 -47.50 -83.74
C GLU A 38 -50.10 -47.07 -82.29
N VAL A 39 -51.28 -46.50 -82.01
CA VAL A 39 -51.80 -46.25 -80.68
C VAL A 39 -52.05 -47.60 -80.01
N THR A 40 -51.26 -47.92 -78.98
CA THR A 40 -51.62 -48.94 -78.00
C THR A 40 -51.89 -48.24 -76.68
N THR A 41 -53.18 -48.11 -76.34
CA THR A 41 -53.63 -47.66 -75.02
C THR A 41 -53.40 -48.78 -74.01
N THR A 42 -52.32 -48.68 -73.22
CA THR A 42 -52.19 -49.37 -71.94
C THR A 42 -52.25 -48.33 -70.83
N ALA A 43 -53.46 -48.15 -70.29
CA ALA A 43 -53.69 -47.51 -69.00
C ALA A 43 -52.96 -48.34 -67.94
N THR A 44 -51.77 -47.88 -67.57
CA THR A 44 -51.01 -48.42 -66.44
C THR A 44 -51.25 -47.45 -65.30
N ALA A 45 -51.94 -47.93 -64.27
CA ALA A 45 -52.37 -47.16 -63.12
C ALA A 45 -51.21 -46.37 -62.53
N LEU A 46 -51.33 -45.05 -62.55
CA LEU A 46 -50.57 -44.13 -61.70
C LEU A 46 -50.76 -44.60 -60.26
N SER A 47 -49.67 -45.03 -59.60
CA SER A 47 -49.69 -45.18 -58.15
C SER A 47 -49.93 -43.79 -57.57
N THR A 48 -51.11 -43.59 -57.03
CA THR A 48 -51.58 -42.37 -56.38
C THR A 48 -50.89 -42.20 -55.02
N SER A 49 -49.58 -41.96 -54.98
CA SER A 49 -49.00 -41.24 -53.85
C SER A 49 -49.35 -39.76 -54.07
N ASP A 50 -50.05 -39.17 -53.12
CA ASP A 50 -50.22 -37.73 -53.09
C ASP A 50 -48.82 -37.08 -53.12
N PRO A 51 -48.47 -36.24 -54.11
CA PRO A 51 -47.15 -35.61 -54.17
C PRO A 51 -46.79 -34.84 -52.90
N ASN A 52 -47.80 -34.33 -52.19
CA ASN A 52 -47.61 -33.65 -50.90
C ASN A 52 -47.25 -34.65 -49.78
N GLN A 53 -47.72 -35.89 -49.84
CA GLN A 53 -47.39 -36.96 -48.88
C GLN A 53 -45.92 -37.40 -49.02
N GLU A 54 -45.40 -37.52 -50.23
CA GLU A 54 -43.98 -37.87 -50.44
C GLU A 54 -43.03 -36.75 -49.97
N LEU A 55 -43.44 -35.48 -50.18
CA LEU A 55 -42.69 -34.31 -49.72
C LEU A 55 -42.67 -34.19 -48.19
N ILE A 56 -43.82 -34.35 -47.52
CA ILE A 56 -43.88 -34.27 -46.05
C ILE A 56 -43.09 -35.41 -45.39
N ASP A 57 -43.08 -36.60 -45.98
CA ASP A 57 -42.31 -37.75 -45.49
C ASP A 57 -40.79 -37.53 -45.67
N THR A 58 -40.37 -36.98 -46.81
CA THR A 58 -38.97 -36.62 -47.05
C THR A 58 -38.46 -35.56 -46.07
N VAL A 59 -39.29 -34.55 -45.76
CA VAL A 59 -38.93 -33.51 -44.77
C VAL A 59 -38.93 -34.08 -43.35
N TYR A 60 -39.85 -34.99 -43.03
CA TYR A 60 -39.89 -35.70 -41.74
C TYR A 60 -38.62 -36.52 -41.50
N ASP A 61 -38.12 -37.24 -42.51
CA ASP A 61 -36.91 -38.05 -42.36
C ASP A 61 -35.64 -37.20 -42.31
N TRP A 62 -35.60 -36.08 -43.04
CA TRP A 62 -34.45 -35.18 -43.05
C TRP A 62 -34.22 -34.44 -41.74
N ILE A 63 -35.29 -34.00 -41.07
CA ILE A 63 -35.15 -33.12 -39.90
C ILE A 63 -34.43 -33.87 -38.77
N SER A 64 -33.28 -33.34 -38.36
CA SER A 64 -32.40 -33.88 -37.30
C SER A 64 -31.74 -32.73 -36.55
N LEU A 65 -31.63 -32.85 -35.23
CA LEU A 65 -31.07 -31.82 -34.35
C LEU A 65 -29.67 -32.19 -33.81
N GLY A 66 -29.07 -33.31 -34.25
CA GLY A 66 -27.80 -33.81 -33.72
C GLY A 66 -27.93 -34.45 -32.34
N ASP A 67 -26.84 -34.47 -31.57
CA ASP A 67 -26.86 -34.94 -30.17
C ASP A 67 -27.39 -33.84 -29.25
N ILE A 68 -28.54 -34.12 -28.64
CA ILE A 68 -29.25 -33.22 -27.74
C ILE A 68 -29.42 -33.83 -26.34
N SER A 69 -28.65 -34.88 -26.03
CA SER A 69 -28.78 -35.65 -24.78
C SER A 69 -28.10 -35.01 -23.56
N ALA A 70 -27.27 -33.97 -23.77
CA ALA A 70 -26.55 -33.25 -22.72
C ALA A 70 -26.17 -31.83 -23.17
N LEU A 71 -27.15 -30.92 -23.16
CA LEU A 71 -26.98 -29.54 -23.62
C LEU A 71 -26.56 -28.59 -22.48
N LEU A 72 -25.57 -27.74 -22.76
CA LEU A 72 -25.07 -26.66 -21.91
C LEU A 72 -25.37 -25.31 -22.56
N SER A 73 -25.28 -24.22 -21.79
CA SER A 73 -25.40 -22.85 -22.33
C SER A 73 -24.29 -22.51 -23.34
N THR A 74 -23.16 -23.21 -23.28
CA THR A 74 -22.02 -23.11 -24.22
C THR A 74 -22.12 -24.07 -25.40
N SER A 75 -23.12 -24.95 -25.44
CA SER A 75 -23.35 -25.83 -26.59
C SER A 75 -23.72 -25.00 -27.84
N PRO A 76 -23.44 -25.50 -29.06
CA PRO A 76 -23.89 -24.85 -30.28
C PRO A 76 -25.41 -24.65 -30.28
N ARG A 77 -25.85 -23.50 -30.79
CA ARG A 77 -27.28 -23.18 -30.94
C ARG A 77 -27.99 -24.22 -31.81
N LEU A 78 -29.17 -24.67 -31.37
CA LEU A 78 -29.99 -25.58 -32.17
C LEU A 78 -30.56 -24.86 -33.40
N ILE A 79 -30.50 -25.50 -34.56
CA ILE A 79 -31.10 -24.96 -35.79
C ILE A 79 -32.49 -25.54 -35.96
N LEU A 80 -33.51 -24.71 -35.76
CA LEU A 80 -34.93 -25.06 -35.87
C LEU A 80 -35.48 -24.57 -37.23
N PRO A 81 -35.46 -25.37 -38.30
CA PRO A 81 -35.93 -24.94 -39.62
C PRO A 81 -37.43 -24.66 -39.61
N THR A 82 -37.86 -23.61 -40.32
CA THR A 82 -39.27 -23.19 -40.41
C THR A 82 -39.95 -23.56 -41.74
N SER A 83 -39.16 -24.01 -42.73
CA SER A 83 -39.69 -24.58 -43.97
C SER A 83 -38.63 -25.38 -44.71
N ARG A 84 -39.06 -26.32 -45.55
CA ARG A 84 -38.21 -27.00 -46.54
C ARG A 84 -39.05 -27.52 -47.70
N THR A 85 -38.59 -27.32 -48.93
CA THR A 85 -39.21 -27.90 -50.15
C THR A 85 -40.74 -27.72 -50.22
N GLY A 86 -41.26 -26.56 -49.81
CA GLY A 86 -42.70 -26.26 -49.81
C GLY A 86 -43.48 -26.71 -48.57
N VAL A 87 -42.88 -27.49 -47.67
CA VAL A 87 -43.45 -27.87 -46.36
C VAL A 87 -43.13 -26.79 -45.33
N VAL A 88 -44.15 -26.30 -44.63
CA VAL A 88 -44.00 -25.37 -43.48
C VAL A 88 -43.72 -26.20 -42.24
N ILE A 89 -42.80 -25.75 -41.39
CA ILE A 89 -42.44 -26.40 -40.13
C ILE A 89 -42.67 -25.38 -39.00
N SER A 90 -43.55 -25.69 -38.07
CA SER A 90 -43.72 -24.94 -36.83
C SER A 90 -43.21 -25.76 -35.65
N TRP A 91 -42.56 -25.11 -34.70
CA TRP A 91 -41.99 -25.76 -33.52
C TRP A 91 -42.77 -25.38 -32.26
N ASP A 92 -43.12 -26.40 -31.49
CA ASP A 92 -43.59 -26.27 -30.11
C ASP A 92 -42.47 -26.79 -29.18
N ILE A 93 -42.12 -26.00 -28.16
CA ILE A 93 -41.02 -26.30 -27.23
C ILE A 93 -41.59 -26.30 -25.81
N ASN A 94 -41.44 -27.42 -25.10
CA ASN A 94 -42.01 -27.58 -23.76
C ASN A 94 -41.07 -28.36 -22.82
N PRO A 95 -40.77 -27.88 -21.60
CA PRO A 95 -41.13 -26.55 -21.07
C PRO A 95 -40.41 -25.41 -21.79
N ASP A 96 -41.03 -24.23 -21.82
CA ASP A 96 -40.41 -23.01 -22.32
C ASP A 96 -39.30 -22.51 -21.38
N GLY A 97 -38.44 -21.62 -21.88
CA GLY A 97 -37.37 -20.99 -21.10
C GLY A 97 -36.00 -21.68 -21.15
N TYR A 98 -35.92 -22.98 -21.43
CA TYR A 98 -34.64 -23.72 -21.50
C TYR A 98 -34.06 -23.80 -22.92
N ILE A 99 -34.92 -23.88 -23.93
CA ILE A 99 -34.53 -23.76 -25.33
C ILE A 99 -35.44 -22.71 -25.97
N ALA A 100 -34.87 -21.60 -26.43
CA ALA A 100 -35.64 -20.56 -27.10
C ALA A 100 -36.04 -20.98 -28.53
N SER A 101 -37.06 -20.34 -29.10
CA SER A 101 -37.51 -20.59 -30.48
C SER A 101 -36.46 -20.34 -31.56
N ASN A 102 -35.41 -19.59 -31.21
CA ASN A 102 -34.26 -19.35 -32.06
C ASN A 102 -33.10 -20.36 -31.81
N GLY A 103 -33.26 -21.28 -30.87
CA GLY A 103 -32.33 -22.37 -30.53
C GLY A 103 -31.29 -22.06 -29.46
N VAL A 104 -31.35 -20.90 -28.79
CA VAL A 104 -30.46 -20.60 -27.63
C VAL A 104 -30.83 -21.50 -26.47
N ILE A 105 -29.82 -22.06 -25.80
CA ILE A 105 -29.96 -22.94 -24.65
C ILE A 105 -29.67 -22.14 -23.37
N THR A 106 -30.57 -22.24 -22.40
CA THR A 106 -30.44 -21.64 -21.06
C THR A 106 -30.47 -22.75 -20.02
N GLN A 107 -29.41 -22.87 -19.22
CA GLN A 107 -29.34 -23.93 -18.21
C GLN A 107 -30.23 -23.60 -17.00
N PRO A 108 -30.92 -24.61 -16.43
CA PRO A 108 -31.55 -24.50 -15.12
C PRO A 108 -30.50 -24.23 -14.03
N ASP A 109 -30.93 -23.61 -12.94
CA ASP A 109 -30.13 -23.55 -11.72
C ASP A 109 -29.87 -24.96 -11.14
N HIS A 110 -28.89 -25.06 -10.24
CA HIS A 110 -28.46 -26.34 -9.68
C HIS A 110 -29.54 -27.05 -8.84
N LEU A 111 -30.44 -26.31 -8.18
CA LEU A 111 -31.51 -26.87 -7.33
C LEU A 111 -32.65 -27.43 -8.19
N SER A 112 -32.89 -26.81 -9.34
CA SER A 112 -33.88 -27.24 -10.32
C SER A 112 -33.51 -28.56 -11.00
N GLY A 113 -32.23 -28.93 -11.00
CA GLY A 113 -31.71 -30.14 -11.65
C GLY A 113 -31.84 -30.13 -13.18
N ASN A 114 -31.33 -31.17 -13.85
CA ASN A 114 -31.42 -31.30 -15.31
C ASN A 114 -32.88 -31.26 -15.77
N LYS A 115 -33.13 -30.64 -16.93
CA LYS A 115 -34.48 -30.51 -17.49
C LYS A 115 -34.57 -31.21 -18.84
N GLU A 116 -35.58 -32.04 -18.97
CA GLU A 116 -35.95 -32.64 -20.25
C GLU A 116 -36.88 -31.67 -21.00
N VAL A 117 -36.55 -31.36 -22.26
CA VAL A 117 -37.29 -30.45 -23.14
C VAL A 117 -37.74 -31.21 -24.37
N THR A 118 -39.05 -31.24 -24.59
CA THR A 118 -39.68 -31.83 -25.78
C THR A 118 -39.82 -30.77 -26.86
N LEU A 119 -39.19 -30.98 -28.02
CA LEU A 119 -39.37 -30.17 -29.22
C LEU A 119 -40.24 -30.92 -30.23
N THR A 120 -41.43 -30.39 -30.51
CA THR A 120 -42.36 -30.97 -31.50
C THR A 120 -42.35 -30.13 -32.77
N ALA A 121 -41.82 -30.70 -33.86
CA ALA A 121 -41.94 -30.12 -35.19
C ALA A 121 -43.26 -30.56 -35.82
N THR A 122 -44.16 -29.61 -36.12
CA THR A 122 -45.37 -29.81 -36.90
C THR A 122 -45.11 -29.39 -38.35
N LEU A 123 -45.12 -30.37 -39.24
CA LEU A 123 -44.92 -30.21 -40.67
C LEU A 123 -46.30 -30.06 -41.33
N THR A 124 -46.46 -29.10 -42.24
CA THR A 124 -47.73 -28.84 -42.94
C THR A 124 -47.50 -28.54 -44.41
N ILE A 125 -48.27 -29.20 -45.27
CA ILE A 125 -48.33 -28.92 -46.72
C ILE A 125 -49.76 -29.19 -47.23
N GLY A 126 -50.44 -28.16 -47.72
CA GLY A 126 -51.87 -28.26 -48.01
C GLY A 126 -52.69 -28.57 -46.75
N GLU A 127 -53.51 -29.64 -46.79
CA GLU A 127 -54.27 -30.16 -45.64
C GLU A 127 -53.53 -31.24 -44.85
N LEU A 128 -52.35 -31.69 -45.31
CA LEU A 128 -51.57 -32.73 -44.64
C LEU A 128 -50.76 -32.15 -43.48
N VAL A 129 -50.81 -32.83 -42.33
CA VAL A 129 -50.09 -32.49 -41.11
C VAL A 129 -49.37 -33.72 -40.56
N ARG A 130 -48.09 -33.59 -40.21
CA ARG A 130 -47.29 -34.64 -39.57
C ARG A 130 -46.44 -34.05 -38.45
N THR A 131 -46.26 -34.76 -37.35
CA THR A 131 -45.46 -34.29 -36.20
C THR A 131 -44.25 -35.18 -35.95
N LYS A 132 -43.09 -34.58 -35.68
CA LYS A 132 -41.88 -35.27 -35.20
C LYS A 132 -41.47 -34.70 -33.85
N VAL A 133 -41.16 -35.59 -32.91
CA VAL A 133 -40.80 -35.24 -31.54
C VAL A 133 -39.32 -35.50 -31.31
N PHE A 134 -38.64 -34.54 -30.69
CA PHE A 134 -37.27 -34.64 -30.21
C PHE A 134 -37.24 -34.40 -28.71
N THR A 135 -36.50 -35.22 -27.98
CA THR A 135 -36.31 -35.07 -26.54
C THR A 135 -34.88 -34.62 -26.28
N ALA A 136 -34.72 -33.40 -25.79
CA ALA A 136 -33.44 -32.82 -25.40
C ALA A 136 -33.30 -32.85 -23.88
N THR A 137 -32.08 -32.98 -23.37
CA THR A 137 -31.77 -32.81 -21.94
C THR A 137 -30.85 -31.61 -21.78
N VAL A 138 -31.31 -30.58 -21.08
CA VAL A 138 -30.51 -29.42 -20.69
C VAL A 138 -29.97 -29.65 -19.29
N LEU A 139 -28.64 -29.66 -19.15
CA LEU A 139 -27.99 -29.93 -17.87
C LEU A 139 -28.08 -28.70 -16.96
N ALA A 140 -28.29 -28.92 -15.66
CA ALA A 140 -28.23 -27.86 -14.67
C ALA A 140 -26.82 -27.27 -14.52
N LEU A 141 -26.77 -26.04 -14.03
CA LEU A 141 -25.53 -25.46 -13.53
C LEU A 141 -24.99 -26.30 -12.35
N PRO A 142 -23.66 -26.39 -12.16
CA PRO A 142 -23.09 -27.07 -11.00
C PRO A 142 -23.50 -26.38 -9.69
N SER A 143 -23.52 -27.14 -8.59
CA SER A 143 -23.65 -26.58 -7.23
C SER A 143 -22.54 -25.54 -6.97
N PRO A 144 -22.82 -24.43 -6.28
CA PRO A 144 -21.80 -23.52 -5.77
C PRO A 144 -20.67 -24.20 -4.98
N GLU A 145 -20.93 -25.31 -4.30
CA GLU A 145 -19.95 -26.08 -3.52
C GLU A 145 -19.07 -26.99 -4.39
N ASN A 146 -19.57 -27.38 -5.57
CA ASN A 146 -18.86 -28.23 -6.53
C ASN A 146 -18.42 -27.43 -7.75
N ASN A 147 -18.24 -26.11 -7.60
CA ASN A 147 -17.79 -25.28 -8.69
C ASN A 147 -16.31 -25.62 -8.98
N PRO A 148 -15.94 -25.96 -10.23
CA PRO A 148 -14.55 -26.19 -10.56
C PRO A 148 -13.71 -24.97 -10.20
N PRO A 149 -12.52 -25.16 -9.59
CA PRO A 149 -11.65 -24.03 -9.28
C PRO A 149 -11.21 -23.30 -10.55
N ILE A 150 -11.12 -21.97 -10.47
CA ILE A 150 -10.69 -21.13 -11.59
C ILE A 150 -9.20 -21.36 -11.85
N ILE A 151 -8.43 -21.52 -10.78
CA ILE A 151 -7.02 -21.93 -10.81
C ILE A 151 -6.92 -23.23 -10.01
N ASN A 152 -6.30 -24.25 -10.60
CA ASN A 152 -5.87 -25.47 -9.91
C ASN A 152 -4.50 -25.87 -10.47
N GLU A 153 -3.44 -25.33 -9.87
CA GLU A 153 -2.08 -25.50 -10.35
C GLU A 153 -1.24 -26.33 -9.37
N THR A 154 -0.79 -27.49 -9.85
CA THR A 154 0.14 -28.41 -9.18
C THR A 154 1.46 -28.56 -9.94
N PHE A 155 1.62 -27.82 -11.03
CA PHE A 155 2.71 -27.86 -11.99
C PHE A 155 2.96 -29.24 -12.65
N VAL A 156 2.01 -30.18 -12.53
CA VAL A 156 2.11 -31.54 -13.12
C VAL A 156 2.09 -31.54 -14.65
N ASN A 157 1.49 -30.52 -15.26
CA ASN A 157 1.38 -30.40 -16.71
C ASN A 157 2.63 -29.79 -17.37
N TYR A 158 3.67 -29.50 -16.59
CA TYR A 158 4.94 -28.97 -17.06
C TYR A 158 6.04 -30.03 -16.86
N GLU A 159 6.95 -30.11 -17.81
CA GLU A 159 8.21 -30.86 -17.71
C GLU A 159 9.14 -30.21 -16.68
N GLU A 160 9.97 -31.01 -16.01
CA GLU A 160 10.97 -30.49 -15.09
C GLU A 160 11.95 -29.52 -15.78
N GLY A 161 12.34 -28.46 -15.07
CA GLY A 161 13.22 -27.40 -15.57
C GLY A 161 12.49 -26.10 -15.86
N ASN A 162 13.11 -25.22 -16.65
CA ASN A 162 12.61 -23.87 -16.88
C ASN A 162 11.17 -23.89 -17.44
N ILE A 163 10.27 -23.17 -16.78
CA ILE A 163 8.85 -23.14 -17.15
C ILE A 163 8.62 -22.29 -18.41
N ALA A 164 9.45 -21.26 -18.65
CA ALA A 164 9.22 -20.24 -19.69
C ALA A 164 9.01 -20.79 -21.12
N PRO A 165 9.79 -21.78 -21.62
CA PRO A 165 9.56 -22.36 -22.95
C PRO A 165 8.25 -23.14 -23.07
N GLN A 166 7.70 -23.60 -21.94
CA GLN A 166 6.56 -24.50 -21.87
C GLN A 166 5.22 -23.73 -21.83
N MET A 167 5.25 -22.44 -21.47
CA MET A 167 4.07 -21.56 -21.35
C MET A 167 3.32 -21.33 -22.67
N ILE A 168 3.95 -21.58 -23.81
CA ILE A 168 3.38 -21.33 -25.15
C ILE A 168 2.46 -22.49 -25.59
N SER A 169 2.52 -23.64 -24.91
CA SER A 169 1.77 -24.86 -25.23
C SER A 169 0.51 -25.06 -24.37
N GLY A 170 -0.16 -23.97 -23.98
CA GLY A 170 -1.46 -24.04 -23.29
C GLY A 170 -1.41 -24.26 -21.77
N GLY A 171 -0.31 -23.90 -21.10
CA GLY A 171 -0.25 -23.84 -19.64
C GLY A 171 -1.10 -22.69 -19.06
N THR A 172 -1.51 -22.82 -17.80
CA THR A 172 -2.34 -21.82 -17.07
C THR A 172 -1.65 -20.45 -16.98
N TRP A 173 -0.34 -20.47 -16.84
CA TRP A 173 0.47 -19.28 -16.61
C TRP A 173 1.03 -18.74 -17.95
N ALA A 174 1.23 -17.43 -18.03
CA ALA A 174 1.84 -16.76 -19.16
C ALA A 174 2.95 -15.81 -18.69
N PRO A 175 4.04 -15.65 -19.44
CA PRO A 175 5.02 -14.61 -19.12
C PRO A 175 4.36 -13.23 -19.26
N VAL A 176 4.60 -12.36 -18.29
CA VAL A 176 4.19 -10.96 -18.40
C VAL A 176 5.24 -10.22 -19.23
N SER A 177 4.83 -9.27 -20.09
CA SER A 177 5.78 -8.43 -20.84
C SER A 177 6.53 -7.49 -19.88
N GLY A 178 7.58 -8.00 -19.22
CA GLY A 178 8.31 -7.27 -18.18
C GLY A 178 9.78 -7.69 -18.13
N LYS A 179 10.65 -6.68 -18.31
CA LYS A 179 12.12 -6.68 -18.14
C LYS A 179 12.89 -7.83 -18.83
N THR A 180 13.38 -7.55 -20.03
CA THR A 180 14.25 -8.44 -20.85
C THR A 180 15.60 -8.80 -20.20
N SER A 181 15.95 -8.20 -19.06
CA SER A 181 17.20 -8.41 -18.33
C SER A 181 17.08 -9.34 -17.11
N SER A 182 15.89 -9.88 -16.82
CA SER A 182 15.71 -10.70 -15.62
C SER A 182 16.40 -12.05 -15.71
N THR A 183 17.15 -12.41 -14.67
CA THR A 183 17.87 -13.68 -14.51
C THR A 183 17.23 -14.59 -13.45
N SER A 184 16.07 -14.19 -12.90
CA SER A 184 15.33 -15.04 -11.96
C SER A 184 14.86 -16.33 -12.61
N LEU A 185 15.05 -17.44 -11.90
CA LEU A 185 14.72 -18.78 -12.40
C LEU A 185 13.37 -19.24 -11.87
N PHE A 186 12.52 -19.68 -12.80
CA PHE A 186 11.22 -20.28 -12.55
C PHE A 186 11.30 -21.70 -13.11
N SER A 187 11.54 -22.66 -12.23
CA SER A 187 11.84 -24.05 -12.62
C SER A 187 10.86 -25.01 -11.97
N VAL A 188 10.27 -25.89 -12.76
CA VAL A 188 9.41 -26.96 -12.25
C VAL A 188 10.30 -28.10 -11.74
N VAL A 189 10.01 -28.58 -10.53
CA VAL A 189 10.76 -29.63 -9.84
C VAL A 189 9.81 -30.67 -9.24
N SER A 190 10.19 -31.94 -9.22
CA SER A 190 9.44 -33.01 -8.53
C SER A 190 9.91 -33.28 -7.09
N THR A 191 10.98 -32.63 -6.64
CA THR A 191 11.57 -32.84 -5.30
C THR A 191 11.99 -31.50 -4.65
N VAL A 192 11.73 -31.37 -3.34
CA VAL A 192 12.04 -30.16 -2.55
C VAL A 192 12.82 -30.55 -1.28
N GLY A 193 14.14 -30.53 -1.37
CA GLY A 193 15.00 -30.96 -0.26
C GLY A 193 14.74 -32.42 0.16
N ALA A 194 14.67 -32.67 1.47
CA ALA A 194 14.33 -33.99 2.03
C ALA A 194 12.81 -34.20 2.22
N ASN A 195 11.99 -33.20 1.91
CA ASN A 195 10.55 -33.22 2.17
C ASN A 195 9.78 -33.46 0.86
N PRO A 196 8.87 -34.45 0.81
CA PRO A 196 8.02 -34.63 -0.36
C PRO A 196 7.11 -33.42 -0.55
N VAL A 197 6.76 -33.14 -1.81
CA VAL A 197 5.76 -32.12 -2.16
C VAL A 197 4.39 -32.58 -1.64
N PRO A 198 3.61 -31.77 -0.90
CA PRO A 198 2.34 -32.20 -0.31
C PRO A 198 1.31 -32.49 -1.39
N GLY A 199 0.82 -33.73 -1.50
CA GLY A 199 -0.30 -34.11 -2.40
C GLY A 199 -0.07 -33.93 -3.91
N ALA A 200 0.96 -33.19 -4.34
CA ALA A 200 1.30 -32.87 -5.71
C ALA A 200 2.55 -33.61 -6.17
N ILE A 201 2.65 -33.76 -7.50
CA ILE A 201 3.80 -34.41 -8.15
C ILE A 201 4.94 -33.41 -8.36
N ASN A 202 4.62 -32.13 -8.61
CA ASN A 202 5.58 -31.07 -8.92
C ASN A 202 5.37 -29.80 -8.08
N ALA A 203 6.38 -28.93 -8.06
CA ALA A 203 6.33 -27.58 -7.50
C ALA A 203 7.11 -26.59 -8.39
N LEU A 204 6.79 -25.30 -8.28
CA LEU A 204 7.57 -24.24 -8.91
C LEU A 204 8.67 -23.77 -7.95
N GLU A 205 9.92 -24.06 -8.28
CA GLU A 205 11.10 -23.46 -7.66
C GLU A 205 11.33 -22.04 -8.21
N ILE A 206 11.44 -21.08 -7.30
CA ILE A 206 11.75 -19.68 -7.60
C ILE A 206 13.10 -19.33 -6.97
N ARG A 207 14.04 -18.88 -7.82
CA ARG A 207 15.30 -18.27 -7.41
C ARG A 207 15.37 -16.84 -7.92
N SER A 208 15.12 -15.89 -7.03
CA SER A 208 15.03 -14.48 -7.35
C SER A 208 16.42 -13.84 -7.47
N GLN A 209 16.68 -13.19 -8.58
CA GLN A 209 17.65 -12.12 -8.74
C GLN A 209 16.84 -10.87 -9.07
N LEU A 210 16.71 -10.44 -10.33
CA LEU A 210 15.81 -9.32 -10.67
C LEU A 210 14.33 -9.73 -10.74
N GLU A 211 13.44 -8.75 -10.84
CA GLU A 211 12.01 -9.01 -11.02
C GLU A 211 11.71 -9.86 -12.27
N ASN A 212 11.04 -11.01 -12.09
CA ASN A 212 10.44 -11.82 -13.15
C ASN A 212 9.01 -12.19 -12.74
N GLN A 213 8.08 -12.23 -13.70
CA GLN A 213 6.65 -12.37 -13.44
C GLN A 213 5.96 -13.32 -14.42
N ILE A 214 5.06 -14.14 -13.89
CA ILE A 214 4.08 -14.89 -14.65
C ILE A 214 2.67 -14.54 -14.17
N VAL A 215 1.69 -14.64 -15.05
CA VAL A 215 0.28 -14.33 -14.76
C VAL A 215 -0.62 -15.48 -15.15
N ALA A 216 -1.62 -15.76 -14.32
CA ALA A 216 -2.73 -16.64 -14.63
C ALA A 216 -4.03 -15.82 -14.71
N PRO A 217 -4.92 -16.11 -15.69
CA PRO A 217 -6.24 -15.50 -15.73
C PRO A 217 -7.07 -15.97 -14.53
N LEU A 218 -7.83 -15.06 -13.92
CA LEU A 218 -8.70 -15.33 -12.78
C LEU A 218 -10.08 -14.72 -13.03
N PHE A 219 -10.73 -15.07 -14.13
CA PHE A 219 -12.00 -14.45 -14.51
C PHE A 219 -13.17 -14.96 -13.65
N HIS A 220 -13.84 -14.08 -12.92
CA HIS A 220 -14.99 -14.43 -12.08
C HIS A 220 -15.93 -13.26 -11.76
N SER A 221 -17.08 -13.60 -11.18
CA SER A 221 -18.05 -12.65 -10.64
C SER A 221 -18.41 -12.95 -9.17
N PHE A 222 -17.53 -13.63 -8.44
CA PHE A 222 -17.73 -13.97 -7.03
C PHE A 222 -17.74 -12.74 -6.12
N GLU A 223 -18.51 -12.81 -5.03
CA GLU A 223 -18.48 -11.81 -3.96
C GLU A 223 -17.28 -12.00 -3.03
N ILE A 224 -16.95 -13.27 -2.73
CA ILE A 224 -15.76 -13.65 -1.96
C ILE A 224 -14.92 -14.62 -2.79
N LEU A 225 -13.66 -14.23 -3.03
CA LEU A 225 -12.64 -15.05 -3.67
C LEU A 225 -11.72 -15.62 -2.60
N VAL A 226 -11.47 -16.92 -2.65
CA VAL A 226 -10.52 -17.63 -1.79
C VAL A 226 -9.36 -18.13 -2.64
N ILE A 227 -8.13 -17.86 -2.19
CA ILE A 227 -6.90 -18.40 -2.79
C ILE A 227 -6.12 -19.16 -1.72
N GLU A 228 -5.84 -20.43 -1.99
CA GLU A 228 -4.96 -21.26 -1.19
C GLU A 228 -3.70 -21.61 -1.99
N ALA A 229 -2.57 -21.74 -1.31
CA ALA A 229 -1.33 -22.20 -1.90
C ALA A 229 -0.44 -22.87 -0.86
N ASP A 230 0.29 -23.91 -1.25
CA ASP A 230 1.36 -24.48 -0.44
C ASP A 230 2.67 -23.77 -0.74
N VAL A 231 3.30 -23.22 0.29
CA VAL A 231 4.56 -22.49 0.18
C VAL A 231 5.64 -23.12 1.04
N TYR A 232 6.88 -23.05 0.56
CA TYR A 232 8.05 -23.58 1.25
C TYR A 232 9.21 -22.60 1.12
N GLN A 233 9.78 -22.19 2.26
CA GLN A 233 10.93 -21.29 2.28
C GLN A 233 12.17 -22.00 2.84
N SER A 234 13.25 -21.98 2.05
CA SER A 234 14.59 -22.35 2.53
C SER A 234 15.27 -21.19 3.25
N ALA A 235 16.36 -21.46 3.98
CA ALA A 235 17.15 -20.41 4.62
C ALA A 235 17.75 -19.47 3.56
N ASN A 236 17.60 -18.16 3.74
CA ASN A 236 17.92 -17.15 2.70
C ASN A 236 17.19 -17.39 1.37
N GLY A 237 16.02 -18.04 1.42
CA GLY A 237 15.18 -18.34 0.28
C GLY A 237 14.56 -17.10 -0.34
N SER A 238 14.21 -17.22 -1.62
CA SER A 238 13.60 -16.16 -2.40
C SER A 238 12.22 -15.77 -1.87
N PRO A 239 11.78 -14.53 -2.04
CA PRO A 239 10.37 -14.18 -1.91
C PRO A 239 9.55 -14.81 -3.03
N ILE A 240 8.27 -15.05 -2.72
CA ILE A 240 7.24 -15.42 -3.69
C ILE A 240 6.09 -14.46 -3.48
N TYR A 241 5.91 -13.53 -4.42
CA TYR A 241 4.87 -12.51 -4.36
C TYR A 241 3.66 -12.97 -5.19
N LEU A 242 2.60 -13.43 -4.53
CA LEU A 242 1.28 -13.57 -5.14
C LEU A 242 0.57 -12.21 -5.08
N GLN A 243 0.07 -11.72 -6.21
CA GLN A 243 -0.43 -10.35 -6.26
C GLN A 243 -1.51 -10.11 -7.33
N THR A 244 -2.31 -9.07 -7.11
CA THR A 244 -3.48 -8.66 -7.91
C THR A 244 -3.16 -7.95 -9.22
N SER A 245 -1.96 -7.39 -9.36
CA SER A 245 -1.53 -6.67 -10.55
C SER A 245 -0.04 -6.84 -10.79
N GLN A 246 0.41 -6.54 -12.01
CA GLN A 246 1.83 -6.59 -12.38
C GLN A 246 2.68 -5.61 -11.55
N SER A 247 2.13 -4.47 -11.16
CA SER A 247 2.81 -3.41 -10.44
C SER A 247 1.85 -2.69 -9.50
N SER A 248 2.34 -2.29 -8.33
CA SER A 248 1.55 -1.63 -7.28
C SER A 248 0.27 -2.41 -6.93
N PRO A 249 0.40 -3.65 -6.43
CA PRO A 249 -0.76 -4.49 -6.20
C PRO A 249 -1.61 -3.99 -5.04
N ALA A 250 -2.92 -3.98 -5.28
CA ALA A 250 -3.93 -3.72 -4.26
C ALA A 250 -3.86 -4.73 -3.12
N ILE A 251 -3.60 -5.98 -3.46
CA ILE A 251 -3.38 -7.08 -2.52
C ILE A 251 -2.15 -7.84 -2.96
N GLY A 252 -1.22 -8.05 -2.02
CA GLY A 252 -0.08 -8.92 -2.19
C GLY A 252 0.09 -9.83 -0.98
N PHE A 253 0.46 -11.08 -1.20
CA PHE A 253 0.65 -12.09 -0.15
C PHE A 253 1.61 -13.18 -0.63
N GLY A 254 2.10 -14.02 0.28
CA GLY A 254 3.00 -15.11 -0.06
C GLY A 254 4.21 -15.15 0.87
N LEU A 255 5.41 -15.33 0.31
CA LEU A 255 6.66 -15.41 1.07
C LEU A 255 7.46 -14.11 0.95
N SER A 256 7.90 -13.57 2.10
CA SER A 256 8.56 -12.26 2.19
C SER A 256 10.04 -12.31 1.77
N GLY A 257 10.70 -13.46 1.96
CA GLY A 257 12.12 -13.63 1.63
C GLY A 257 13.08 -12.85 2.53
N ALA A 258 14.38 -13.10 2.35
CA ALA A 258 15.53 -12.45 2.98
C ALA A 258 15.63 -12.53 4.53
N GLY A 259 16.48 -13.44 5.01
CA GLY A 259 16.86 -13.59 6.42
C GLY A 259 17.16 -15.05 6.82
N SER A 260 17.56 -15.25 8.08
CA SER A 260 17.72 -16.58 8.69
C SER A 260 16.42 -17.16 9.25
N THR A 261 15.26 -16.55 8.95
CA THR A 261 13.93 -17.00 9.36
C THR A 261 12.98 -17.02 8.16
N ALA A 262 11.93 -17.85 8.20
CA ALA A 262 10.90 -17.89 7.17
C ALA A 262 9.70 -17.04 7.58
N SER A 263 9.11 -16.33 6.62
CA SER A 263 7.92 -15.53 6.91
C SER A 263 6.97 -15.51 5.73
N ILE A 264 5.71 -15.77 6.04
CA ILE A 264 4.60 -15.43 5.16
C ILE A 264 4.22 -13.97 5.39
N TYR A 265 3.64 -13.33 4.41
CA TYR A 265 3.20 -11.94 4.54
C TYR A 265 1.89 -11.69 3.81
N TYR A 266 1.24 -10.61 4.21
CA TYR A 266 0.24 -9.92 3.40
C TYR A 266 0.56 -8.43 3.34
N ARG A 267 -0.03 -7.73 2.39
CA ARG A 267 -0.05 -6.27 2.27
C ARG A 267 -1.27 -5.84 1.47
N THR A 268 -1.77 -4.64 1.77
CA THR A 268 -2.78 -3.95 0.96
C THR A 268 -2.19 -2.67 0.38
N ASP A 269 -2.74 -2.23 -0.76
CA ASP A 269 -2.45 -0.92 -1.39
C ASP A 269 -0.96 -0.64 -1.63
N ASN A 270 -0.21 -1.69 -2.02
CA ASN A 270 1.24 -1.67 -2.18
C ASN A 270 2.00 -1.11 -0.96
N GLY A 271 1.40 -1.22 0.23
CA GLY A 271 2.00 -0.86 1.50
C GLY A 271 3.08 -1.85 1.96
N SER A 272 3.46 -1.70 3.22
CA SER A 272 4.46 -2.57 3.86
C SER A 272 3.96 -4.00 4.02
N GLU A 273 4.88 -4.95 3.97
CA GLU A 273 4.60 -6.35 4.27
C GLU A 273 4.39 -6.54 5.77
N ILE A 274 3.22 -7.02 6.15
CA ILE A 274 2.94 -7.49 7.51
C ILE A 274 3.28 -8.97 7.54
N LYS A 275 4.25 -9.34 8.39
CA LYS A 275 4.90 -10.65 8.35
C LYS A 275 4.48 -11.52 9.53
N THR A 276 4.16 -12.78 9.25
CA THR A 276 3.99 -13.83 10.25
C THR A 276 5.14 -14.82 10.11
N GLN A 277 5.89 -15.03 11.19
CA GLN A 277 6.99 -16.01 11.20
C GLN A 277 6.43 -17.42 11.09
N ILE A 278 7.06 -18.24 10.23
CA ILE A 278 6.75 -19.65 10.06
C ILE A 278 8.03 -20.49 10.17
N GLN A 279 7.88 -21.81 10.33
CA GLN A 279 9.02 -22.70 10.41
C GLN A 279 9.74 -22.82 9.06
N LEU A 280 11.06 -22.61 9.07
CA LEU A 280 11.92 -22.85 7.91
C LEU A 280 11.88 -24.32 7.47
N ASN A 281 12.04 -24.54 6.17
CA ASN A 281 12.15 -25.87 5.57
C ASN A 281 10.92 -26.78 5.82
N THR A 282 9.74 -26.19 6.04
CA THR A 282 8.46 -26.87 6.20
C THR A 282 7.46 -26.30 5.21
N TRP A 283 6.60 -27.16 4.66
CA TRP A 283 5.48 -26.72 3.84
C TRP A 283 4.40 -26.09 4.71
N VAL A 284 3.91 -24.93 4.29
CA VAL A 284 2.81 -24.22 4.95
C VAL A 284 1.76 -23.92 3.90
N THR A 285 0.52 -24.31 4.19
CA THR A 285 -0.64 -23.91 3.38
C THR A 285 -1.08 -22.53 3.83
N ILE A 286 -1.05 -21.56 2.93
CA ILE A 286 -1.57 -20.21 3.17
C ILE A 286 -2.94 -20.06 2.51
N ARG A 287 -3.81 -19.24 3.12
CA ARG A 287 -5.16 -18.94 2.63
C ARG A 287 -5.40 -17.44 2.67
N LEU A 288 -5.79 -16.87 1.54
CA LEU A 288 -6.26 -15.50 1.42
C LEU A 288 -7.74 -15.52 1.08
N GLU A 289 -8.55 -14.81 1.87
CA GLU A 289 -9.93 -14.50 1.55
C GLU A 289 -10.05 -13.04 1.16
N VAL A 290 -10.67 -12.78 0.02
CA VAL A 290 -10.88 -11.44 -0.53
C VAL A 290 -12.37 -11.20 -0.64
N ASP A 291 -12.87 -10.32 0.20
CA ASP A 291 -14.22 -9.77 0.09
C ASP A 291 -14.19 -8.64 -0.95
N LEU A 292 -14.75 -8.92 -2.13
CA LEU A 292 -14.81 -7.95 -3.22
C LEU A 292 -15.94 -6.93 -3.05
N VAL A 293 -16.91 -7.20 -2.18
CA VAL A 293 -18.05 -6.31 -1.91
C VAL A 293 -17.64 -5.25 -0.89
N ASN A 294 -17.09 -5.69 0.25
CA ASN A 294 -16.67 -4.79 1.35
C ASN A 294 -15.23 -4.28 1.20
N LYS A 295 -14.51 -4.75 0.17
CA LYS A 295 -13.11 -4.41 -0.09
C LYS A 295 -12.21 -4.67 1.12
N THR A 296 -12.29 -5.89 1.65
CA THR A 296 -11.45 -6.35 2.75
C THR A 296 -10.76 -7.66 2.39
N ILE A 297 -9.65 -7.94 3.09
CA ILE A 297 -8.99 -9.24 3.07
C ILE A 297 -8.86 -9.81 4.47
N GLU A 298 -8.81 -11.13 4.54
CA GLU A 298 -8.34 -11.87 5.70
C GLU A 298 -7.28 -12.87 5.24
N PHE A 299 -6.17 -12.97 5.98
CA PHE A 299 -5.04 -13.83 5.62
C PHE A 299 -4.77 -14.83 6.75
N PHE A 300 -4.61 -16.09 6.38
CA PHE A 300 -4.44 -17.21 7.30
C PHE A 300 -3.33 -18.15 6.82
N TYR A 301 -2.87 -19.00 7.73
CA TYR A 301 -2.19 -20.24 7.37
C TYR A 301 -2.76 -21.41 8.16
N TYR A 302 -2.59 -22.62 7.66
CA TYR A 302 -3.00 -23.84 8.36
C TYR A 302 -1.91 -24.29 9.33
N ASP A 303 -2.28 -24.56 10.58
CA ASP A 303 -1.39 -25.27 11.50
C ASP A 303 -1.22 -26.74 11.11
N LEU A 304 -0.35 -27.47 11.83
CA LEU A 304 -0.07 -28.88 11.54
C LEU A 304 -1.28 -29.81 11.75
N GLU A 305 -2.32 -29.34 12.45
CA GLU A 305 -3.57 -30.07 12.70
C GLU A 305 -4.66 -29.70 11.68
N GLY A 306 -4.40 -28.74 10.80
CA GLY A 306 -5.32 -28.28 9.76
C GLY A 306 -6.27 -27.18 10.20
N HIS A 307 -5.98 -26.49 11.31
CA HIS A 307 -6.77 -25.35 11.78
C HIS A 307 -6.28 -24.04 11.20
N LEU A 308 -7.19 -23.08 10.99
CA LEU A 308 -6.81 -21.76 10.48
C LEU A 308 -6.21 -20.88 11.58
N ILE A 309 -4.98 -20.43 11.38
CA ILE A 309 -4.32 -19.43 12.20
C ILE A 309 -4.41 -18.06 11.50
N PRO A 310 -5.04 -17.06 12.13
CA PRO A 310 -5.15 -15.71 11.56
C PRO A 310 -3.81 -14.99 11.57
N CYS A 311 -3.45 -14.40 10.44
CA CYS A 311 -2.33 -13.47 10.30
C CYS A 311 -2.79 -12.00 10.30
N THR A 312 -4.05 -11.75 9.96
CA THR A 312 -4.71 -10.45 10.08
C THR A 312 -5.41 -10.33 11.43
N PRO A 313 -5.33 -9.21 12.16
CA PRO A 313 -6.01 -9.04 13.45
C PRO A 313 -7.54 -8.86 13.33
N PHE A 314 -8.00 -8.45 12.15
CA PHE A 314 -9.40 -8.24 11.74
C PHE A 314 -9.42 -8.07 10.21
N PRO A 315 -10.59 -8.05 9.53
CA PRO A 315 -10.66 -7.78 8.10
C PRO A 315 -9.95 -6.48 7.71
N VAL A 316 -8.95 -6.56 6.83
CA VAL A 316 -8.10 -5.43 6.45
C VAL A 316 -8.57 -4.83 5.13
N HIS A 317 -8.80 -3.51 5.10
CA HIS A 317 -9.26 -2.82 3.90
C HIS A 317 -8.17 -2.71 2.82
N TYR A 318 -8.60 -2.79 1.56
CA TYR A 318 -7.82 -2.39 0.39
C TYR A 318 -8.62 -1.39 -0.47
N THR A 319 -7.93 -0.51 -1.16
CA THR A 319 -8.50 0.66 -1.84
C THR A 319 -8.31 0.59 -3.35
N TYR A 320 -7.15 0.11 -3.81
CA TYR A 320 -6.82 -0.01 -5.23
C TYR A 320 -7.51 -1.25 -5.86
N GLY A 321 -7.91 -1.19 -7.13
CA GLY A 321 -8.45 -2.35 -7.87
C GLY A 321 -9.93 -2.25 -8.23
N GLU A 322 -10.25 -1.51 -9.29
CA GLU A 322 -11.56 -1.60 -9.93
C GLU A 322 -11.63 -2.86 -10.82
N GLY A 323 -12.72 -3.63 -10.74
CA GLY A 323 -12.96 -4.76 -11.63
C GLY A 323 -12.77 -6.17 -11.04
N GLY A 324 -12.58 -6.32 -9.72
CA GLY A 324 -12.83 -7.60 -9.02
C GLY A 324 -11.75 -8.69 -9.13
N PHE A 325 -10.46 -8.35 -8.96
CA PHE A 325 -9.33 -9.30 -8.92
C PHE A 325 -9.36 -10.37 -10.03
N GLN A 326 -9.15 -9.95 -11.28
CA GLN A 326 -9.36 -10.81 -12.46
C GLN A 326 -8.09 -11.52 -12.98
N SER A 327 -6.95 -11.39 -12.29
CA SER A 327 -5.69 -12.01 -12.67
C SER A 327 -4.81 -12.22 -11.45
N LEU A 328 -4.17 -13.39 -11.35
CA LEU A 328 -3.20 -13.69 -10.30
C LEU A 328 -1.80 -13.67 -10.87
N PHE A 329 -0.92 -12.88 -10.27
CA PHE A 329 0.48 -12.79 -10.67
C PHE A 329 1.36 -13.51 -9.65
N ILE A 330 2.34 -14.27 -10.12
CA ILE A 330 3.50 -14.70 -9.33
C ILE A 330 4.68 -13.84 -9.77
N ARG A 331 5.22 -13.08 -8.83
CA ARG A 331 6.40 -12.26 -9.03
C ARG A 331 7.54 -12.74 -8.15
N SER A 332 8.73 -12.75 -8.72
CA SER A 332 10.00 -12.95 -7.99
C SER A 332 10.66 -11.62 -7.68
N GLY A 333 11.42 -11.59 -6.58
CA GLY A 333 12.38 -10.53 -6.26
C GLY A 333 11.81 -9.11 -6.31
N SER A 334 12.72 -8.15 -6.40
CA SER A 334 12.38 -6.73 -6.63
C SER A 334 13.23 -6.19 -7.77
N SER A 335 13.05 -4.92 -8.12
CA SER A 335 13.95 -4.24 -9.06
C SER A 335 15.39 -4.16 -8.55
N ASN A 336 15.65 -4.37 -7.25
CA ASN A 336 16.94 -4.09 -6.62
C ASN A 336 17.65 -5.36 -6.10
N THR A 337 17.10 -6.54 -6.36
CA THR A 337 17.69 -7.80 -5.86
C THR A 337 18.87 -8.20 -6.77
N ILE A 338 20.07 -7.71 -6.43
CA ILE A 338 21.27 -7.79 -7.27
C ILE A 338 21.97 -9.18 -7.27
N ALA A 339 21.76 -9.97 -6.22
CA ALA A 339 22.31 -11.32 -6.08
C ALA A 339 21.19 -12.36 -6.10
N GLN A 340 21.42 -13.49 -6.78
CA GLN A 340 20.45 -14.57 -6.82
C GLN A 340 20.31 -15.20 -5.42
N GLN A 341 19.09 -15.20 -4.90
CA GLN A 341 18.74 -15.77 -3.59
C GLN A 341 18.54 -17.28 -3.65
N GLY A 342 18.50 -17.91 -2.48
CA GLY A 342 18.19 -19.34 -2.34
C GLY A 342 16.79 -19.67 -2.86
N PRO A 343 16.47 -20.95 -3.06
CA PRO A 343 15.18 -21.34 -3.61
C PRO A 343 14.04 -21.16 -2.62
N ALA A 344 12.88 -20.77 -3.12
CA ALA A 344 11.60 -20.97 -2.46
C ALA A 344 10.66 -21.72 -3.41
N TYR A 345 9.65 -22.37 -2.87
CA TYR A 345 8.78 -23.23 -3.66
C TYR A 345 7.32 -22.89 -3.41
N ILE A 346 6.51 -23.04 -4.45
CA ILE A 346 5.05 -22.91 -4.40
C ILE A 346 4.41 -24.04 -5.22
N THR A 347 3.31 -24.59 -4.72
CA THR A 347 2.47 -25.56 -5.43
C THR A 347 1.03 -25.50 -4.90
N ASN A 348 0.15 -26.37 -5.40
CA ASN A 348 -1.25 -26.49 -5.00
C ASN A 348 -1.97 -25.15 -4.93
N ILE A 349 -1.77 -24.31 -5.95
CA ILE A 349 -2.43 -23.01 -6.01
C ILE A 349 -3.87 -23.28 -6.45
N VAL A 350 -4.82 -23.01 -5.55
CA VAL A 350 -6.25 -23.18 -5.81
C VAL A 350 -6.94 -21.85 -5.60
N ALA A 351 -7.72 -21.39 -6.59
CA ALA A 351 -8.53 -20.18 -6.48
C ALA A 351 -9.99 -20.49 -6.81
N ASN A 352 -10.90 -20.18 -5.89
CA ASN A 352 -12.32 -20.46 -6.06
C ASN A 352 -13.20 -19.55 -5.18
N ARG A 353 -14.51 -19.71 -5.27
CA ARG A 353 -15.47 -19.11 -4.34
C ARG A 353 -15.42 -19.80 -2.98
N ILE A 354 -15.80 -19.07 -1.93
CA ILE A 354 -15.73 -19.57 -0.55
C ILE A 354 -16.55 -20.84 -0.31
N GLU A 355 -17.67 -21.04 -1.02
CA GLU A 355 -18.51 -22.23 -0.86
C GLU A 355 -17.85 -23.51 -1.40
N SER A 356 -16.93 -23.38 -2.36
CA SER A 356 -16.13 -24.50 -2.89
C SER A 356 -14.81 -24.70 -2.15
N LEU A 357 -14.39 -23.72 -1.33
CA LEU A 357 -13.23 -23.78 -0.43
C LEU A 357 -13.67 -23.36 0.98
N PRO A 358 -14.59 -24.10 1.63
CA PRO A 358 -15.11 -23.69 2.94
C PRO A 358 -13.97 -23.65 3.98
N LYS A 359 -14.09 -22.76 4.97
CA LYS A 359 -13.21 -22.79 6.13
C LYS A 359 -13.34 -24.17 6.82
N PRO A 360 -12.24 -24.74 7.36
CA PRO A 360 -12.35 -25.88 8.24
C PRO A 360 -13.20 -25.52 9.46
N ILE A 361 -13.81 -26.55 10.06
CA ILE A 361 -14.48 -26.39 11.34
C ILE A 361 -13.40 -26.41 12.42
N ASP A 362 -13.00 -25.22 12.86
CA ASP A 362 -12.00 -25.10 13.93
C ASP A 362 -12.63 -25.47 15.30
N PRO A 363 -11.90 -26.22 16.16
CA PRO A 363 -12.34 -26.43 17.52
C PRO A 363 -12.30 -25.10 18.28
N ILE A 364 -13.17 -24.97 19.28
CA ILE A 364 -13.09 -23.84 20.20
C ILE A 364 -11.76 -23.93 20.94
N LYS A 365 -11.01 -22.83 20.95
CA LYS A 365 -9.79 -22.63 21.72
C LYS A 365 -9.73 -21.20 22.21
N LEU A 366 -9.36 -21.00 23.47
CA LEU A 366 -9.31 -19.68 24.10
C LEU A 366 -8.19 -18.83 23.48
N GLY A 367 -8.56 -17.62 23.05
CA GLY A 367 -7.66 -16.63 22.46
C GLY A 367 -7.58 -15.37 23.31
N ALA A 368 -7.59 -14.20 22.64
CA ALA A 368 -7.43 -12.92 23.31
C ALA A 368 -8.56 -12.61 24.31
N ILE A 369 -8.19 -12.01 25.45
CA ILE A 369 -9.12 -11.55 26.49
C ILE A 369 -8.97 -10.04 26.63
N SER A 370 -10.08 -9.33 26.72
CA SER A 370 -10.13 -7.86 26.89
C SER A 370 -11.23 -7.45 27.88
N GLY A 371 -11.19 -6.20 28.34
CA GLY A 371 -12.20 -5.65 29.27
C GLY A 371 -11.85 -5.79 30.75
N ILE A 372 -10.67 -6.31 31.10
CA ILE A 372 -10.16 -6.36 32.49
C ILE A 372 -9.03 -5.34 32.60
N SER A 373 -9.18 -4.36 33.49
CA SER A 373 -8.09 -3.44 33.83
C SER A 373 -7.04 -4.16 34.67
N ALA A 374 -5.77 -3.73 34.58
CA ALA A 374 -4.71 -4.33 35.39
C ALA A 374 -4.87 -4.00 36.89
N ILE A 375 -5.34 -2.78 37.19
CA ILE A 375 -5.53 -2.26 38.55
C ILE A 375 -6.86 -1.51 38.64
N GLU A 376 -7.62 -1.74 39.72
CA GLU A 376 -8.72 -0.87 40.17
C GLU A 376 -8.48 -0.36 41.58
N VAL A 377 -8.92 0.87 41.85
CA VAL A 377 -8.76 1.56 43.14
C VAL A 377 -10.12 2.02 43.63
N ILE A 378 -10.46 1.70 44.88
CA ILE A 378 -11.80 1.92 45.44
C ILE A 378 -11.68 2.44 46.87
N GLU A 379 -12.47 3.45 47.20
CA GLU A 379 -12.60 3.97 48.56
C GLU A 379 -13.33 2.96 49.46
N ASN A 380 -12.93 2.85 50.72
CA ASN A 380 -13.57 1.99 51.71
C ASN A 380 -15.09 2.28 51.81
N GLY A 381 -15.91 1.24 51.76
CA GLY A 381 -17.37 1.32 51.69
C GLY A 381 -17.92 1.67 50.31
N GLY A 382 -17.06 1.81 49.30
CA GLY A 382 -17.42 1.94 47.90
C GLY A 382 -17.98 0.65 47.30
N SER A 383 -18.30 0.68 46.01
CA SER A 383 -18.81 -0.48 45.28
C SER A 383 -17.76 -1.05 44.34
N TYR A 384 -17.55 -2.37 44.41
CA TYR A 384 -16.76 -3.12 43.45
C TYR A 384 -17.62 -4.19 42.78
N SER A 385 -17.48 -4.31 41.46
CA SER A 385 -17.96 -5.47 40.71
C SER A 385 -16.89 -5.89 39.71
N PRO A 386 -16.52 -7.18 39.66
CA PRO A 386 -15.63 -7.68 38.63
C PRO A 386 -16.14 -7.31 37.23
N ALA A 387 -15.22 -6.95 36.34
CA ALA A 387 -15.53 -6.62 34.96
C ALA A 387 -16.15 -7.81 34.20
N GLU A 388 -16.92 -7.51 33.15
CA GLU A 388 -17.39 -8.51 32.19
C GLU A 388 -16.41 -8.58 31.00
N PRO A 389 -15.50 -9.57 30.96
CA PRO A 389 -14.51 -9.68 29.91
C PRO A 389 -15.13 -10.13 28.58
N VAL A 390 -14.48 -9.72 27.48
CA VAL A 390 -14.72 -10.27 26.15
C VAL A 390 -13.62 -11.26 25.82
N VAL A 391 -14.01 -12.49 25.49
CA VAL A 391 -13.11 -13.59 25.11
C VAL A 391 -13.27 -13.88 23.63
N LYS A 392 -12.17 -13.93 22.90
CA LYS A 392 -12.17 -14.33 21.48
C LYS A 392 -11.59 -15.73 21.30
N GLY A 393 -12.03 -16.41 20.24
CA GLY A 393 -11.42 -17.66 19.81
C GLY A 393 -10.00 -17.46 19.29
N TYR A 394 -9.17 -18.49 19.39
CA TYR A 394 -7.79 -18.46 18.89
C TYR A 394 -7.71 -18.63 17.35
N TYR A 395 -8.53 -19.56 16.82
CA TYR A 395 -8.53 -19.94 15.40
C TYR A 395 -9.47 -19.09 14.55
N GLY A 396 -9.29 -19.18 13.23
CA GLY A 396 -10.15 -18.56 12.22
C GLY A 396 -10.31 -17.06 12.42
N ALA A 397 -11.54 -16.56 12.25
CA ALA A 397 -11.88 -15.14 12.39
C ALA A 397 -11.85 -14.61 13.84
N GLN A 398 -11.43 -15.42 14.81
CA GLN A 398 -11.36 -15.06 16.24
C GLN A 398 -12.68 -14.51 16.78
N ASN A 399 -13.77 -15.24 16.49
CA ASN A 399 -15.12 -14.88 16.94
C ASN A 399 -15.19 -14.72 18.47
N VAL A 400 -16.09 -13.84 18.92
CA VAL A 400 -16.39 -13.71 20.35
C VAL A 400 -17.00 -15.01 20.85
N LEU A 401 -16.39 -15.60 21.86
CA LEU A 401 -16.86 -16.81 22.51
C LEU A 401 -17.99 -16.49 23.48
N VAL A 402 -18.95 -17.39 23.59
CA VAL A 402 -20.12 -17.27 24.45
C VAL A 402 -19.87 -17.99 25.77
N LYS A 403 -19.97 -17.24 26.88
CA LYS A 403 -19.88 -17.81 28.23
C LYS A 403 -20.96 -18.88 28.44
N ASP A 404 -20.62 -19.95 29.14
CA ASP A 404 -21.44 -21.13 29.45
C ASP A 404 -21.85 -21.98 28.23
N THR A 405 -21.44 -21.57 27.02
CA THR A 405 -21.56 -22.37 25.79
C THR A 405 -20.19 -22.84 25.32
N ASP A 406 -19.24 -21.92 25.18
CA ASP A 406 -17.89 -22.17 24.64
C ASP A 406 -16.84 -22.28 25.76
N TYR A 407 -17.00 -21.49 26.82
CA TYR A 407 -16.11 -21.47 27.98
C TYR A 407 -16.89 -21.19 29.28
N THR A 408 -16.33 -21.62 30.41
CA THR A 408 -16.78 -21.19 31.74
C THR A 408 -15.83 -20.14 32.30
N LEU A 409 -16.38 -19.19 33.05
CA LEU A 409 -15.62 -18.16 33.77
C LEU A 409 -15.80 -18.33 35.27
N THR A 410 -14.72 -18.67 35.97
CA THR A 410 -14.66 -18.66 37.42
C THR A 410 -13.93 -17.39 37.87
N ILE A 411 -14.63 -16.51 38.59
CA ILE A 411 -14.05 -15.32 39.19
C ILE A 411 -13.83 -15.60 40.67
N THR A 412 -12.57 -15.68 41.09
CA THR A 412 -12.22 -15.69 42.51
C THR A 412 -12.08 -14.25 42.95
N ASN A 413 -13.11 -13.73 43.63
CA ASN A 413 -13.14 -12.36 44.14
C ASN A 413 -13.04 -12.35 45.67
N PRO A 414 -11.85 -12.12 46.25
CA PRO A 414 -11.67 -11.98 47.69
C PRO A 414 -11.90 -10.55 48.20
N VAL A 415 -12.31 -9.60 47.35
CA VAL A 415 -12.45 -8.18 47.71
C VAL A 415 -13.50 -8.01 48.79
N ASP A 416 -13.08 -7.39 49.89
CA ASP A 416 -13.95 -6.89 50.96
C ASP A 416 -13.83 -5.36 50.95
N VAL A 417 -14.85 -4.68 50.43
CA VAL A 417 -14.83 -3.22 50.25
C VAL A 417 -14.81 -2.44 51.56
N ASP A 418 -15.09 -3.10 52.69
CA ASP A 418 -15.07 -2.49 54.02
C ASP A 418 -13.71 -2.68 54.72
N VAL A 419 -12.80 -3.47 54.13
CA VAL A 419 -11.47 -3.76 54.68
C VAL A 419 -10.41 -3.20 53.75
N ASN A 420 -9.53 -2.35 54.27
CA ASN A 420 -8.43 -1.81 53.49
C ASN A 420 -7.44 -2.92 53.12
N GLY A 421 -6.94 -2.90 51.88
CA GLY A 421 -5.94 -3.85 51.44
C GLY A 421 -5.83 -3.97 49.92
N ASN A 422 -4.83 -4.75 49.51
CA ASN A 422 -4.62 -5.14 48.12
C ASN A 422 -5.17 -6.55 47.92
N TYR A 423 -6.12 -6.68 47.02
CA TYR A 423 -6.79 -7.91 46.67
C TYR A 423 -6.39 -8.31 45.25
N ILE A 424 -6.25 -9.61 45.01
CA ILE A 424 -6.08 -10.15 43.67
C ILE A 424 -7.37 -10.83 43.27
N VAL A 425 -8.03 -10.29 42.25
CA VAL A 425 -9.20 -10.91 41.63
C VAL A 425 -8.70 -11.73 40.45
N THR A 426 -8.96 -13.03 40.48
CA THR A 426 -8.51 -13.97 39.45
C THR A 426 -9.68 -14.36 38.56
N PHE A 427 -9.55 -14.09 37.27
CA PHE A 427 -10.46 -14.51 36.22
C PHE A 427 -9.87 -15.75 35.54
N GLN A 428 -10.48 -16.90 35.80
CA GLN A 428 -10.09 -18.15 35.16
C GLN A 428 -11.12 -18.55 34.11
N PHE A 429 -10.67 -18.62 32.86
CA PHE A 429 -11.42 -19.03 31.70
C PHE A 429 -11.07 -20.48 31.38
N THR A 430 -12.06 -21.36 31.34
CA THR A 430 -11.86 -22.78 31.00
C THR A 430 -12.73 -23.13 29.82
N ASN A 431 -12.11 -23.62 28.75
CA ASN A 431 -12.82 -24.10 27.58
C ASN A 431 -13.72 -25.30 27.92
N ILE A 432 -14.99 -25.26 27.53
CA ILE A 432 -15.97 -26.32 27.85
C ILE A 432 -15.67 -27.62 27.07
N HIS A 433 -15.12 -27.48 25.87
CA HIS A 433 -14.85 -28.61 24.97
C HIS A 433 -13.44 -29.19 25.15
N ASN A 434 -12.54 -28.44 25.80
CA ASN A 434 -11.21 -28.89 26.14
C ASN A 434 -10.80 -28.37 27.53
N PRO A 435 -11.05 -29.13 28.62
CA PRO A 435 -10.74 -28.68 29.99
C PRO A 435 -9.26 -28.43 30.28
N SER A 436 -8.34 -28.79 29.37
CA SER A 436 -6.92 -28.46 29.49
C SER A 436 -6.54 -27.08 28.94
N ASP A 437 -7.42 -26.47 28.14
CA ASP A 437 -7.29 -25.13 27.61
C ASP A 437 -7.86 -24.12 28.63
N VAL A 438 -6.95 -23.54 29.42
CA VAL A 438 -7.25 -22.65 30.53
C VAL A 438 -6.42 -21.37 30.41
N LEU A 439 -7.08 -20.22 30.43
CA LEU A 439 -6.44 -18.91 30.54
C LEU A 439 -6.76 -18.28 31.89
N THR A 440 -5.78 -17.60 32.49
CA THR A 440 -5.93 -16.95 33.78
C THR A 440 -5.44 -15.51 33.70
N ILE A 441 -6.29 -14.56 34.09
CA ILE A 441 -5.97 -13.14 34.20
C ILE A 441 -6.11 -12.73 35.68
N ASN A 442 -5.12 -11.99 36.19
CA ASN A 442 -5.14 -11.44 37.54
C ASN A 442 -5.31 -9.93 37.46
N GLN A 443 -6.30 -9.40 38.19
CA GLN A 443 -6.54 -7.98 38.38
C GLN A 443 -6.21 -7.61 39.83
N SER A 444 -5.47 -6.52 40.02
CA SER A 444 -5.22 -5.97 41.36
C SER A 444 -6.34 -5.00 41.74
N VAL A 445 -6.98 -5.19 42.89
CA VAL A 445 -8.00 -4.27 43.42
C VAL A 445 -7.51 -3.71 44.75
N VAL A 446 -7.43 -2.40 44.87
CA VAL A 446 -6.90 -1.71 46.06
C VAL A 446 -8.05 -1.00 46.77
N ILE A 447 -8.33 -1.40 48.00
CA ILE A 447 -9.28 -0.72 48.89
C ILE A 447 -8.50 0.19 49.85
N TYR A 448 -8.81 1.48 49.87
CA TYR A 448 -8.15 2.47 50.73
C TYR A 448 -9.14 3.17 51.68
N ALA A 449 -8.73 3.52 52.90
CA ALA A 449 -9.59 4.38 53.73
C ALA A 449 -9.46 5.85 53.30
N PRO A 450 -10.54 6.65 53.40
CA PRO A 450 -10.50 8.06 53.01
C PRO A 450 -9.41 8.86 53.74
N GLY A 451 -9.14 8.49 54.99
CA GLY A 451 -8.11 9.08 55.85
C GLY A 451 -6.70 8.51 55.67
N ASP A 452 -6.50 7.54 54.78
CA ASP A 452 -5.16 7.03 54.47
C ASP A 452 -4.39 8.00 53.56
N PRO A 453 -3.05 7.97 53.60
CA PRO A 453 -2.23 8.65 52.60
C PRO A 453 -2.56 8.23 51.18
N ASN A 454 -2.40 9.15 50.22
CA ASN A 454 -2.39 8.79 48.80
C ASN A 454 -1.16 7.91 48.49
N VAL A 455 -1.16 7.24 47.33
CA VAL A 455 -0.07 6.36 46.89
C VAL A 455 0.28 6.71 45.45
N ILE A 456 1.58 6.79 45.15
CA ILE A 456 2.09 6.89 43.79
C ILE A 456 2.14 5.47 43.21
N MET A 457 1.36 5.25 42.15
CA MET A 457 1.20 3.96 41.48
C MET A 457 2.19 3.75 40.33
N GLY A 458 2.65 4.83 39.71
CA GLY A 458 3.59 4.79 38.61
C GLY A 458 4.21 6.16 38.34
N VAL A 459 5.45 6.17 37.86
CA VAL A 459 6.14 7.35 37.36
C VAL A 459 6.83 6.98 36.06
N SER A 460 6.73 7.84 35.06
CA SER A 460 7.47 7.74 33.80
C SER A 460 7.97 9.12 33.39
N SER A 461 9.04 9.19 32.60
CA SER A 461 9.56 10.46 32.10
C SER A 461 9.95 10.35 30.64
N THR A 462 10.02 11.50 29.97
CA THR A 462 10.75 11.62 28.70
C THR A 462 12.26 11.43 28.94
N ILE A 463 13.04 11.36 27.84
CA ILE A 463 14.50 11.46 27.95
C ILE A 463 14.84 12.93 28.17
N ALA A 464 15.62 13.24 29.21
CA ALA A 464 16.02 14.61 29.51
C ALA A 464 16.96 15.17 28.44
N HIS A 465 16.79 16.46 28.13
CA HIS A 465 17.59 17.16 27.14
C HIS A 465 19.06 17.27 27.59
N ALA A 466 20.02 16.96 26.71
CA ALA A 466 21.44 16.89 27.08
C ALA A 466 22.03 18.21 27.62
N LEU A 467 21.54 19.37 27.15
CA LEU A 467 22.05 20.69 27.57
C LEU A 467 21.23 21.36 28.70
N SER A 468 19.89 21.43 28.59
CA SER A 468 19.05 22.05 29.62
C SER A 468 18.76 21.13 30.80
N HIS A 469 19.00 19.82 30.66
CA HIS A 469 18.68 18.79 31.64
C HIS A 469 17.16 18.67 31.94
N GLU A 470 16.30 19.25 31.11
CA GLU A 470 14.85 19.24 31.29
C GLU A 470 14.23 17.94 30.79
N THR A 471 13.26 17.41 31.54
CA THR A 471 12.39 16.29 31.17
C THR A 471 10.97 16.54 31.62
N ASP A 472 10.00 15.97 30.91
CA ASP A 472 8.64 15.86 31.38
C ASP A 472 8.47 14.57 32.19
N ILE A 473 7.68 14.62 33.27
CA ILE A 473 7.41 13.49 34.17
C ILE A 473 5.90 13.31 34.29
N THR A 474 5.43 12.10 34.01
CA THR A 474 4.04 11.71 34.26
C THR A 474 3.96 10.85 35.52
N VAL A 475 3.13 11.27 36.48
CA VAL A 475 2.91 10.59 37.75
C VAL A 475 1.49 10.06 37.81
N THR A 476 1.34 8.77 38.02
CA THR A 476 0.04 8.12 38.24
C THR A 476 -0.21 7.97 39.74
N ALA A 477 -1.23 8.65 40.25
CA ALA A 477 -1.65 8.59 41.64
C ALA A 477 -2.82 7.61 41.84
N GLN A 478 -2.93 7.07 43.05
CA GLN A 478 -4.05 6.23 43.46
C GLN A 478 -5.35 7.04 43.53
N ARG A 479 -5.27 8.31 43.96
CA ARG A 479 -6.40 9.24 44.09
C ARG A 479 -6.11 10.55 43.36
N ALA A 480 -7.13 11.11 42.72
CA ALA A 480 -7.07 12.39 42.01
C ALA A 480 -7.17 13.60 42.97
N GLU A 481 -6.36 13.58 44.04
CA GLU A 481 -6.35 14.59 45.09
C GLU A 481 -5.04 14.55 45.89
N GLY A 482 -4.72 15.66 46.56
CA GLY A 482 -3.50 15.83 47.33
C GLY A 482 -2.53 16.81 46.68
N ILE A 483 -1.35 16.94 47.28
CA ILE A 483 -0.27 17.78 46.76
C ILE A 483 0.92 16.88 46.48
N LEU A 484 1.32 16.78 45.21
CA LEU A 484 2.56 16.13 44.80
C LEU A 484 3.73 17.07 45.09
N HIS A 485 4.66 16.62 45.92
CA HIS A 485 5.95 17.26 46.14
C HIS A 485 7.03 16.46 45.43
N TYR A 486 7.94 17.16 44.74
CA TYR A 486 9.11 16.53 44.16
C TYR A 486 10.36 17.38 44.33
N VAL A 487 11.51 16.71 44.39
CA VAL A 487 12.85 17.31 44.51
C VAL A 487 13.82 16.50 43.65
N ALA A 488 14.58 17.15 42.77
CA ALA A 488 15.76 16.54 42.16
C ALA A 488 16.94 16.60 43.14
N SER A 489 17.62 15.48 43.39
CA SER A 489 18.71 15.42 44.36
C SER A 489 19.72 14.33 44.00
N ASP A 490 21.01 14.64 44.20
CA ASP A 490 22.14 13.71 44.07
C ASP A 490 22.36 12.88 45.35
N THR A 491 21.67 13.26 46.43
CA THR A 491 21.66 12.55 47.70
C THR A 491 20.30 11.90 47.95
N PRO A 492 20.26 10.64 48.43
CA PRO A 492 19.01 9.99 48.80
C PRO A 492 18.24 10.77 49.87
N LEU A 493 16.96 11.04 49.59
CA LEU A 493 16.05 11.74 50.50
C LEU A 493 15.02 10.79 51.10
N THR A 494 14.65 10.98 52.37
CA THR A 494 13.43 10.40 52.92
C THR A 494 12.20 11.23 52.52
N LYS A 495 11.01 10.66 52.65
CA LYS A 495 9.76 11.38 52.35
C LYS A 495 9.58 12.67 53.15
N GLU A 496 10.01 12.69 54.42
CA GLU A 496 9.99 13.89 55.26
C GLU A 496 10.99 14.94 54.75
N GLN A 497 12.14 14.51 54.22
CA GLN A 497 13.14 15.41 53.66
C GLN A 497 12.68 16.02 52.34
N VAL A 498 11.97 15.27 51.47
CA VAL A 498 11.34 15.81 50.25
C VAL A 498 10.39 16.95 50.59
N VAL A 499 9.46 16.73 51.52
CA VAL A 499 8.47 17.75 51.91
C VAL A 499 9.09 18.90 52.70
N ALA A 500 10.16 18.67 53.45
CA ALA A 500 10.87 19.73 54.18
C ALA A 500 11.85 20.53 53.29
N SER A 501 12.18 20.04 52.09
CA SER A 501 13.14 20.70 51.20
C SER A 501 12.68 22.11 50.84
N ILE A 502 13.66 23.02 50.75
CA ILE A 502 13.47 24.37 50.22
C ILE A 502 13.48 24.39 48.70
N GLU A 503 14.02 23.34 48.07
CA GLU A 503 14.12 23.15 46.61
C GLU A 503 12.94 22.33 46.06
N LYS A 504 11.96 21.98 46.90
CA LYS A 504 10.79 21.23 46.44
C LYS A 504 9.92 22.10 45.54
N GLU A 505 9.42 21.47 44.51
CA GLU A 505 8.29 21.95 43.73
C GLU A 505 7.03 21.20 44.15
N SER A 506 5.87 21.83 44.00
CA SER A 506 4.60 21.31 44.51
C SER A 506 3.46 21.52 43.53
N ILE A 507 2.73 20.45 43.21
CA ILE A 507 1.65 20.45 42.23
C ILE A 507 0.40 19.85 42.86
N VAL A 508 -0.75 20.49 42.64
CA VAL A 508 -2.04 19.94 43.07
C VAL A 508 -2.42 18.79 42.14
N ILE A 509 -2.78 17.64 42.71
CA ILE A 509 -3.32 16.51 41.95
C ILE A 509 -4.84 16.70 41.82
N ASP A 510 -5.35 16.79 40.60
CA ASP A 510 -6.79 16.86 40.28
C ASP A 510 -7.24 15.75 39.30
N SER A 511 -6.30 14.90 38.87
CA SER A 511 -6.48 13.77 37.98
C SER A 511 -5.67 12.56 38.48
N LEU A 512 -5.96 11.35 37.99
CA LEU A 512 -5.16 10.16 38.31
C LEU A 512 -3.77 10.21 37.66
N GLU A 513 -3.60 10.94 36.56
CA GLU A 513 -2.33 11.16 35.89
C GLU A 513 -1.99 12.64 35.85
N THR A 514 -0.90 13.02 36.49
CA THR A 514 -0.39 14.39 36.53
C THR A 514 0.87 14.48 35.65
N LEU A 515 0.84 15.35 34.64
CA LEU A 515 2.01 15.71 33.85
C LEU A 515 2.75 16.89 34.50
N ILE A 516 4.05 16.75 34.67
CA ILE A 516 4.96 17.79 35.13
C ILE A 516 5.89 18.11 33.96
N GLU A 517 5.82 19.33 33.44
CA GLU A 517 6.62 19.74 32.30
C GLU A 517 7.94 20.39 32.75
N GLY A 518 9.04 20.11 32.05
CA GLY A 518 10.31 20.85 32.21
C GLY A 518 11.04 20.65 33.54
N VAL A 519 11.00 19.46 34.13
CA VAL A 519 11.77 19.13 35.34
C VAL A 519 13.26 19.05 35.01
N VAL A 520 14.08 19.89 35.64
CA VAL A 520 15.55 19.88 35.47
C VAL A 520 16.17 18.81 36.37
N VAL A 521 16.96 17.90 35.78
CA VAL A 521 17.63 16.79 36.51
C VAL A 521 19.07 16.60 36.02
N ASN A 522 20.05 16.83 36.87
CA ASN A 522 21.47 16.68 36.54
C ASN A 522 21.91 15.19 36.49
N GLU A 523 23.08 14.90 35.90
CA GLU A 523 23.58 13.53 35.64
C GLU A 523 23.61 12.60 36.87
N ASP A 524 23.88 13.14 38.06
CA ASP A 524 23.96 12.37 39.30
C ASP A 524 22.65 12.42 40.13
N GLU A 525 21.64 13.15 39.65
CA GLU A 525 20.39 13.39 40.39
C GLU A 525 19.30 12.37 40.07
N LYS A 526 18.45 12.11 41.07
CA LYS A 526 17.18 11.42 40.90
C LYS A 526 16.05 12.34 41.32
N VAL A 527 14.86 12.10 40.77
CA VAL A 527 13.66 12.82 41.21
C VAL A 527 13.00 12.01 42.32
N TYR A 528 12.90 12.62 43.51
CA TYR A 528 12.24 12.05 44.68
C TYR A 528 10.83 12.62 44.79
N LEU A 529 9.81 11.76 44.68
CA LEU A 529 8.40 12.16 44.64
C LEU A 529 7.62 11.62 45.84
N VAL A 530 6.78 12.48 46.41
CA VAL A 530 5.88 12.16 47.53
C VAL A 530 4.58 12.94 47.38
N ILE A 531 3.44 12.30 47.61
CA ILE A 531 2.14 12.97 47.72
C ILE A 531 1.83 13.23 49.20
N GLU A 532 1.49 14.47 49.52
CA GLU A 532 0.90 14.86 50.80
C GLU A 532 -0.63 14.90 50.68
N LEU A 533 -1.29 13.97 51.37
CA LEU A 533 -2.74 13.91 51.56
C LEU A 533 -3.01 13.03 52.79
N ASN A 534 -3.58 13.56 53.87
CA ASN A 534 -3.81 12.80 55.11
C ASN A 534 -2.56 12.08 55.67
N GLY A 535 -1.37 12.59 55.33
CA GLY A 535 -0.08 11.95 55.57
C GLY A 535 0.77 11.93 54.30
N LEU A 536 1.94 11.31 54.38
CA LEU A 536 2.88 11.19 53.27
C LEU A 536 2.76 9.82 52.60
N SER A 537 2.70 9.81 51.27
CA SER A 537 2.67 8.59 50.43
C SER A 537 3.94 7.73 50.57
N ASN A 538 4.00 6.65 49.77
CA ASN A 538 5.28 6.04 49.40
C ASN A 538 6.20 7.07 48.73
N LEU A 539 7.50 6.95 49.00
CA LEU A 539 8.54 7.66 48.29
C LEU A 539 8.81 6.91 46.97
N ILE A 540 8.77 7.63 45.84
CA ILE A 540 9.31 7.13 44.58
C ILE A 540 10.63 7.82 44.30
N GLU A 541 11.64 7.00 43.99
CA GLU A 541 12.93 7.44 43.46
C GLU A 541 12.93 7.16 41.96
N HIS A 542 12.80 8.21 41.14
CA HIS A 542 12.72 8.09 39.70
C HIS A 542 14.05 8.46 39.05
N GLU A 543 14.66 7.50 38.35
CA GLU A 543 15.85 7.72 37.54
C GLU A 543 15.45 8.30 36.19
N VAL A 544 16.06 9.41 35.82
CA VAL A 544 15.84 10.06 34.53
C VAL A 544 17.00 9.72 33.61
N THR A 545 16.67 9.23 32.41
CA THR A 545 17.68 9.04 31.37
C THR A 545 17.95 10.39 30.71
N ILE A 546 19.19 10.86 30.74
CA ILE A 546 19.62 12.07 30.05
C ILE A 546 20.21 11.70 28.69
N GLN A 547 19.92 12.51 27.67
CA GLN A 547 20.52 12.34 26.36
C GLN A 547 22.05 12.43 26.46
N THR A 548 22.75 11.54 25.76
CA THR A 548 24.21 11.57 25.72
C THR A 548 24.66 12.69 24.79
N LEU A 549 25.31 13.71 25.34
CA LEU A 549 25.92 14.80 24.55
C LEU A 549 27.13 14.29 23.77
N VAL A 550 27.16 14.55 22.47
CA VAL A 550 28.29 14.23 21.59
C VAL A 550 28.73 15.49 20.87
N VAL A 551 29.94 15.96 21.19
CA VAL A 551 30.54 17.13 20.56
C VAL A 551 31.36 16.69 19.34
N LEU A 552 31.03 17.21 18.16
CA LEU A 552 31.66 16.89 16.89
C LEU A 552 32.57 18.06 16.49
N THR A 553 33.89 17.83 16.49
CA THR A 553 34.87 18.91 16.27
C THR A 553 35.68 18.77 14.98
N THR A 554 35.51 17.66 14.27
CA THR A 554 36.25 17.39 13.02
C THR A 554 35.34 16.74 11.97
N PRO A 555 35.63 16.91 10.66
CA PRO A 555 34.91 16.22 9.59
C PRO A 555 34.90 14.70 9.75
N GLN A 556 36.01 14.12 10.22
CA GLN A 556 36.12 12.67 10.42
C GLN A 556 35.24 12.19 11.58
N GLU A 557 35.23 12.88 12.74
CA GLU A 557 34.31 12.57 13.83
C GLU A 557 32.86 12.68 13.38
N PHE A 558 32.50 13.78 12.73
CA PHE A 558 31.15 14.00 12.21
C PHE A 558 30.72 12.85 11.31
N TYR A 559 31.57 12.49 10.35
CA TYR A 559 31.32 11.40 9.42
C TYR A 559 31.21 10.06 10.15
N ASP A 560 32.18 9.69 10.99
CA ASP A 560 32.21 8.39 11.66
C ASP A 560 31.02 8.23 12.61
N THR A 561 30.68 9.27 13.37
CA THR A 561 29.57 9.22 14.32
C THR A 561 28.22 9.13 13.62
N LEU A 562 27.96 9.94 12.60
CA LEU A 562 26.62 10.03 11.98
C LEU A 562 26.39 9.00 10.85
N SER A 563 27.43 8.26 10.48
CA SER A 563 27.35 7.22 9.44
C SER A 563 26.93 5.85 9.95
N VAL A 564 27.19 5.49 11.22
CA VAL A 564 26.98 4.12 11.75
C VAL A 564 25.79 3.96 12.70
N THR A 565 25.09 5.04 13.07
CA THR A 565 24.17 5.00 14.21
C THR A 565 22.79 4.40 13.89
N VAL A 566 22.31 3.60 14.84
CA VAL A 566 20.92 3.17 15.02
C VAL A 566 20.58 3.45 16.48
N ASP A 567 20.69 4.71 16.87
CA ASP A 567 20.56 5.09 18.27
C ASP A 567 19.39 6.03 18.51
N THR A 568 18.85 5.90 19.72
CA THR A 568 17.86 6.78 20.34
C THR A 568 18.48 7.27 21.64
N GLY A 569 18.44 8.58 21.90
CA GLY A 569 18.92 9.16 23.16
C GLY A 569 20.26 9.88 23.08
N TYR A 570 20.72 10.28 21.89
CA TYR A 570 21.89 11.14 21.74
C TYR A 570 21.52 12.58 21.38
N TYR A 571 22.41 13.52 21.70
CA TYR A 571 22.33 14.92 21.29
C TYR A 571 23.68 15.33 20.69
N TYR A 572 23.72 15.49 19.37
CA TYR A 572 24.94 15.82 18.64
C TYR A 572 25.05 17.34 18.49
N VAL A 573 26.19 17.90 18.89
CA VAL A 573 26.50 19.34 18.72
C VAL A 573 27.76 19.52 17.88
N LEU A 574 27.77 20.49 16.98
CA LEU A 574 29.02 20.96 16.38
C LEU A 574 29.78 21.81 17.39
N GLY A 575 31.09 21.55 17.54
CA GLY A 575 31.97 22.34 18.40
C GLY A 575 32.77 23.43 17.67
N ASN A 576 32.75 23.43 16.35
CA ASN A 576 33.45 24.36 15.46
C ASN A 576 32.91 24.26 14.01
N ASP A 577 33.35 25.17 13.14
CA ASP A 577 33.17 25.03 11.70
C ASP A 577 33.92 23.80 11.16
N LEU A 578 33.24 22.97 10.35
CA LEU A 578 33.77 21.75 9.75
C LEU A 578 34.07 21.94 8.26
N ASP A 579 35.37 21.97 7.91
CA ASP A 579 35.85 22.03 6.51
C ASP A 579 36.04 20.63 5.92
N PHE A 580 35.21 20.27 4.95
CA PHE A 580 35.29 18.99 4.24
C PHE A 580 36.17 19.04 2.99
N THR A 581 36.99 20.08 2.79
CA THR A 581 37.90 20.17 1.63
C THR A 581 38.78 18.93 1.50
N GLY A 582 38.63 18.21 0.39
CA GLY A 582 39.39 16.99 0.10
C GLY A 582 38.95 15.77 0.91
N PHE A 583 37.89 15.88 1.71
CA PHE A 583 37.29 14.76 2.41
C PHE A 583 36.54 13.85 1.42
N VAL A 584 36.71 12.54 1.55
CA VAL A 584 36.01 11.57 0.72
C VAL A 584 34.80 11.04 1.48
N TRP A 585 33.62 11.49 1.09
CA TRP A 585 32.35 11.03 1.68
C TRP A 585 31.98 9.62 1.19
N ASN A 586 32.53 8.59 1.83
CA ASN A 586 32.33 7.17 1.49
C ASN A 586 31.06 6.57 2.09
N ALA A 587 29.96 7.29 2.03
CA ALA A 587 28.97 7.07 3.06
C ALA A 587 28.26 5.70 2.97
N PRO A 588 27.89 5.13 4.13
CA PRO A 588 27.40 3.76 4.20
C PRO A 588 26.06 3.58 3.51
N ALA A 589 25.77 2.33 3.16
CA ALA A 589 24.48 1.93 2.66
C ALA A 589 23.45 2.00 3.81
N ALA A 590 22.55 2.99 3.74
CA ALA A 590 21.37 3.17 4.61
C ALA A 590 21.64 3.62 6.06
N ASN A 591 22.17 4.82 6.26
CA ASN A 591 22.16 5.47 7.58
C ASN A 591 20.83 6.18 7.86
N SER A 592 20.21 5.89 9.01
CA SER A 592 18.95 6.51 9.45
C SER A 592 19.18 7.35 10.70
N PHE A 593 18.49 8.48 10.85
CA PHE A 593 18.69 9.39 11.98
C PHE A 593 17.37 9.70 12.70
N SER A 594 17.35 9.57 14.03
CA SER A 594 16.17 9.77 14.90
C SER A 594 16.37 10.77 16.05
N ASP A 595 17.60 11.28 16.22
CA ASP A 595 18.01 12.09 17.37
C ASP A 595 18.13 13.58 17.02
N THR A 596 18.82 14.39 17.83
CA THR A 596 19.07 15.81 17.55
C THR A 596 20.48 16.07 17.03
N LEU A 597 20.60 16.80 15.92
CA LEU A 597 21.84 17.40 15.42
C LEU A 597 21.71 18.92 15.46
N ASP A 598 22.46 19.55 16.37
CA ASP A 598 22.50 21.00 16.57
C ASP A 598 23.85 21.56 16.10
N GLY A 599 23.81 22.40 15.07
CA GLY A 599 25.01 23.06 14.54
C GLY A 599 25.56 24.17 15.42
N GLN A 600 24.83 24.65 16.42
CA GLN A 600 25.21 25.82 17.23
C GLN A 600 25.65 27.04 16.40
N ALA A 601 25.04 27.22 15.23
CA ALA A 601 25.38 28.22 14.21
C ALA A 601 26.75 28.05 13.51
N TYR A 602 27.47 26.94 13.76
CA TYR A 602 28.67 26.57 13.01
C TYR A 602 28.38 26.10 11.59
N LYS A 603 29.42 26.15 10.76
CA LYS A 603 29.38 25.79 9.34
C LYS A 603 29.74 24.33 9.10
N ILE A 604 29.07 23.72 8.13
CA ILE A 604 29.54 22.54 7.39
C ILE A 604 29.82 23.02 5.97
N TYR A 605 31.08 22.98 5.53
CA TYR A 605 31.45 23.60 4.27
C TYR A 605 32.45 22.80 3.43
N ASN A 606 32.43 23.06 2.12
CA ASN A 606 33.22 22.34 1.10
C ASN A 606 33.00 20.82 1.09
N LEU A 607 31.75 20.39 1.33
CA LEU A 607 31.38 18.98 1.39
C LEU A 607 30.84 18.49 0.04
N ASP A 608 31.50 17.50 -0.55
CA ASP A 608 31.04 16.77 -1.73
C ASP A 608 30.48 15.39 -1.34
N ILE A 609 29.18 15.18 -1.53
CA ILE A 609 28.47 13.92 -1.32
C ILE A 609 28.21 13.28 -2.68
N ASN A 610 28.81 12.11 -2.94
CA ASN A 610 28.58 11.33 -4.15
C ASN A 610 27.87 10.01 -3.80
N ARG A 611 26.68 9.79 -4.36
CA ARG A 611 25.79 8.68 -4.00
C ARG A 611 25.35 7.89 -5.21
N VAL A 612 25.49 6.57 -5.13
CA VAL A 612 25.10 5.63 -6.17
C VAL A 612 24.25 4.50 -5.55
N GLY A 613 23.03 4.30 -6.02
CA GLY A 613 22.17 3.16 -5.69
C GLY A 613 21.53 3.16 -4.29
N SER A 614 21.55 4.26 -3.53
CA SER A 614 20.94 4.40 -2.20
C SER A 614 20.50 5.85 -1.96
N TYR A 615 19.56 6.10 -1.04
CA TYR A 615 19.07 7.45 -0.72
C TYR A 615 20.22 8.44 -0.45
N GLY A 616 20.14 9.62 -1.07
CA GLY A 616 21.23 10.60 -1.07
C GLY A 616 21.10 11.64 0.04
N GLY A 617 22.24 12.08 0.58
CA GLY A 617 22.32 13.08 1.64
C GLY A 617 23.28 12.72 2.77
N LEU A 618 23.31 13.60 3.77
CA LEU A 618 23.91 13.33 5.08
C LEU A 618 23.28 12.08 5.70
N PHE A 619 21.95 11.98 5.62
CA PHE A 619 21.18 10.84 6.06
C PHE A 619 20.43 10.20 4.90
N SER A 620 20.27 8.87 4.94
CA SER A 620 19.41 8.16 3.99
C SER A 620 17.94 8.37 4.35
N VAL A 621 17.62 8.33 5.65
CA VAL A 621 16.26 8.47 6.18
C VAL A 621 16.26 9.26 7.49
N LEU A 622 15.42 10.29 7.61
CA LEU A 622 15.04 10.88 8.90
C LEU A 622 13.87 10.08 9.49
N LYS A 623 14.04 9.56 10.70
CA LYS A 623 13.05 8.78 11.45
C LYS A 623 12.24 9.66 12.40
N LYS A 624 11.26 9.06 13.08
CA LYS A 624 10.50 9.72 14.14
C LYS A 624 11.44 10.41 15.15
N ASN A 625 11.12 11.66 15.49
CA ASN A 625 11.80 12.55 16.44
C ASN A 625 13.11 13.17 15.95
N ALA A 626 13.51 12.96 14.70
CA ALA A 626 14.70 13.60 14.15
C ALA A 626 14.57 15.14 14.18
N LEU A 627 15.55 15.80 14.80
CA LEU A 627 15.69 17.25 14.86
C LEU A 627 17.03 17.68 14.27
N ILE A 628 17.01 18.51 13.24
CA ILE A 628 18.24 19.07 12.65
C ILE A 628 18.13 20.58 12.68
N LYS A 629 19.04 21.24 13.39
CA LYS A 629 18.93 22.69 13.60
C LYS A 629 20.25 23.45 13.66
N ASN A 630 20.17 24.76 13.42
CA ASN A 630 21.24 25.73 13.65
C ASN A 630 22.53 25.45 12.86
N ILE A 631 22.46 25.02 11.60
CA ILE A 631 23.64 24.72 10.78
C ILE A 631 23.70 25.62 9.55
N VAL A 632 24.89 26.11 9.23
CA VAL A 632 25.19 26.78 7.96
C VAL A 632 25.87 25.80 7.01
N PHE A 633 25.20 25.41 5.93
CA PHE A 633 25.77 24.62 4.84
C PHE A 633 26.32 25.56 3.76
N GLU A 634 27.64 25.62 3.60
CA GLU A 634 28.31 26.51 2.64
C GLU A 634 29.13 25.72 1.62
N ASN A 635 28.89 25.91 0.32
CA ASN A 635 29.57 25.15 -0.73
C ASN A 635 29.42 23.62 -0.53
N VAL A 636 28.19 23.17 -0.28
CA VAL A 636 27.87 21.75 -0.13
C VAL A 636 27.22 21.22 -1.41
N SER A 637 27.77 20.15 -1.96
CA SER A 637 27.37 19.56 -3.22
C SER A 637 26.91 18.12 -3.01
N LEU A 638 25.75 17.77 -3.53
CA LEU A 638 25.26 16.39 -3.60
C LEU A 638 25.09 15.99 -5.06
N VAL A 639 25.70 14.88 -5.46
CA VAL A 639 25.45 14.21 -6.73
C VAL A 639 24.94 12.81 -6.43
N SER A 640 23.74 12.48 -6.92
CA SER A 640 23.06 11.22 -6.63
C SER A 640 22.36 10.66 -7.86
N ASP A 641 22.22 9.34 -7.93
CA ASP A 641 21.37 8.66 -8.92
C ASP A 641 20.13 7.97 -8.30
N SER A 642 19.80 8.32 -7.05
CA SER A 642 18.81 7.62 -6.24
C SER A 642 17.38 8.16 -6.33
N ARG A 643 16.42 7.35 -5.84
CA ARG A 643 14.99 7.69 -5.73
C ARG A 643 14.74 8.93 -4.87
N GLY A 644 15.44 9.13 -3.76
CA GLY A 644 15.27 10.29 -2.90
C GLY A 644 16.63 10.84 -2.52
N SER A 645 16.85 12.13 -2.78
CA SER A 645 18.15 12.76 -2.60
C SER A 645 18.00 14.22 -2.20
N ALA A 646 18.60 14.58 -1.08
CA ALA A 646 18.77 15.97 -0.66
C ALA A 646 19.98 16.11 0.24
N ILE A 647 20.48 17.33 0.47
CA ILE A 647 21.67 17.53 1.31
C ILE A 647 21.43 16.96 2.71
N ILE A 648 20.27 17.23 3.31
CA ILE A 648 19.96 16.72 4.64
C ILE A 648 19.56 15.24 4.58
N SER A 649 18.50 14.89 3.85
CA SER A 649 18.07 13.50 3.76
C SER A 649 17.36 13.10 2.48
N GLY A 650 17.63 11.88 2.01
CA GLY A 650 16.95 11.33 0.85
C GLY A 650 15.46 11.06 1.09
N GLU A 651 15.12 10.51 2.26
CA GLU A 651 13.73 10.31 2.71
C GLU A 651 13.46 10.82 4.12
N SER A 652 12.18 11.05 4.43
CA SER A 652 11.71 11.21 5.82
C SER A 652 10.52 10.29 6.11
N GLY A 653 10.54 9.71 7.32
CA GLY A 653 9.61 8.70 7.80
C GLY A 653 10.01 7.29 7.36
N ALA A 654 9.94 6.33 8.29
CA ALA A 654 10.10 4.91 7.99
C ALA A 654 8.80 4.13 8.27
N SER A 655 8.60 3.03 7.55
CA SER A 655 7.40 2.22 7.68
C SER A 655 7.33 1.53 9.05
N GLY A 656 6.20 1.66 9.76
CA GLY A 656 5.93 0.94 11.01
C GLY A 656 6.28 1.70 12.30
N GLU A 657 6.73 2.96 12.22
CA GLU A 657 7.18 3.74 13.40
C GLU A 657 6.05 4.48 14.17
N GLY A 658 4.78 4.29 13.80
CA GLY A 658 3.64 4.98 14.42
C GLY A 658 3.55 6.47 14.06
N SER A 659 2.83 7.28 14.84
CA SER A 659 2.79 8.75 14.70
C SER A 659 4.05 9.37 15.28
N GLY A 660 4.78 10.15 14.47
CA GLY A 660 6.02 10.82 14.83
C GLY A 660 6.28 12.02 13.92
N SER A 661 7.05 13.00 14.40
CA SER A 661 7.40 14.21 13.65
C SER A 661 8.89 14.27 13.33
N VAL A 662 9.22 14.90 12.20
CA VAL A 662 10.57 15.35 11.86
C VAL A 662 10.57 16.89 11.89
N LEU A 663 11.56 17.49 12.51
CA LEU A 663 11.73 18.95 12.56
C LEU A 663 13.09 19.34 11.98
N VAL A 664 13.06 20.24 10.99
CA VAL A 664 14.25 20.87 10.44
C VAL A 664 14.10 22.37 10.60
N GLU A 665 15.02 23.02 11.31
CA GLU A 665 14.91 24.45 11.59
C GLU A 665 16.22 25.22 11.58
N ASN A 666 16.18 26.53 11.38
CA ASN A 666 17.34 27.42 11.52
C ASN A 666 18.54 26.97 10.66
N LEU A 667 18.29 26.61 9.39
CA LEU A 667 19.35 26.18 8.46
C LEU A 667 19.62 27.25 7.41
N VAL A 668 20.88 27.36 7.01
CA VAL A 668 21.30 28.23 5.89
C VAL A 668 21.99 27.39 4.83
N PHE A 669 21.62 27.56 3.58
CA PHE A 669 22.32 27.00 2.43
C PHE A 669 22.93 28.12 1.61
N ILE A 670 24.25 28.16 1.47
CA ILE A 670 25.00 29.14 0.69
C ILE A 670 25.77 28.40 -0.39
N ASN A 671 25.65 28.82 -1.65
CA ASN A 671 26.38 28.22 -2.77
C ASN A 671 26.29 26.68 -2.80
N SER A 672 25.13 26.13 -2.43
CA SER A 672 24.94 24.69 -2.28
C SER A 672 24.22 24.12 -3.49
N ARG A 673 24.56 22.90 -3.88
CA ARG A 673 24.11 22.32 -5.14
C ARG A 673 23.67 20.88 -4.97
N VAL A 674 22.51 20.54 -5.52
CA VAL A 674 22.01 19.17 -5.60
C VAL A 674 21.84 18.80 -7.07
N VAL A 675 22.41 17.67 -7.46
CA VAL A 675 22.17 17.02 -8.75
C VAL A 675 21.67 15.62 -8.51
N VAL A 676 20.50 15.35 -9.06
CA VAL A 676 19.93 14.02 -9.10
C VAL A 676 19.83 13.63 -10.58
N SER A 677 20.73 12.76 -11.01
CA SER A 677 20.81 12.32 -12.41
C SER A 677 20.29 10.90 -12.52
N ILE A 678 19.43 10.63 -13.51
CA ILE A 678 19.10 9.24 -13.88
C ILE A 678 20.13 8.69 -14.86
N ALA A 679 21.34 8.39 -14.38
CA ALA A 679 22.22 7.49 -15.13
C ALA A 679 21.64 6.06 -15.18
N ASN A 680 20.75 5.73 -14.25
CA ASN A 680 20.13 4.41 -14.11
C ASN A 680 18.70 4.37 -14.70
N PRO A 681 18.47 3.70 -15.85
CA PRO A 681 17.15 3.58 -16.47
C PRO A 681 16.11 2.77 -15.67
N GLU A 682 16.51 2.13 -14.56
CA GLU A 682 15.58 1.42 -13.67
C GLU A 682 14.91 2.32 -12.62
N ILE A 683 15.45 3.53 -12.40
CA ILE A 683 14.91 4.51 -11.44
C ILE A 683 14.03 5.49 -12.23
N LYS A 684 12.72 5.23 -12.21
CA LYS A 684 11.72 5.98 -12.99
C LYS A 684 11.23 7.27 -12.31
N ASP A 685 11.53 7.45 -11.03
CA ASP A 685 10.97 8.48 -10.14
C ASP A 685 12.02 8.94 -9.12
N ALA A 686 12.94 9.80 -9.55
CA ALA A 686 13.92 10.43 -8.66
C ALA A 686 13.38 11.73 -8.03
N TYR A 687 13.71 11.98 -6.77
CA TYR A 687 13.23 13.12 -5.99
C TYR A 687 14.45 13.90 -5.50
N GLY A 688 14.60 15.14 -5.98
CA GLY A 688 15.74 16.01 -5.70
C GLY A 688 15.34 17.33 -5.05
N ALA A 689 15.96 17.66 -3.90
CA ALA A 689 15.77 18.92 -3.19
C ALA A 689 16.94 19.28 -2.27
N LEU A 690 16.94 20.42 -1.59
CA LEU A 690 17.97 20.78 -0.60
C LEU A 690 17.79 20.07 0.74
N ILE A 691 16.57 19.95 1.26
CA ILE A 691 16.33 19.40 2.62
C ILE A 691 15.89 17.95 2.55
N VAL A 692 14.73 17.67 1.95
CA VAL A 692 14.21 16.28 1.87
C VAL A 692 13.86 15.92 0.44
N GLY A 693 14.41 14.81 -0.05
CA GLY A 693 14.00 14.26 -1.33
C GLY A 693 12.52 13.86 -1.32
N ARG A 694 12.18 12.85 -0.52
CA ARG A 694 10.83 12.26 -0.49
C ARG A 694 10.32 12.00 0.93
N ILE A 695 9.14 12.53 1.25
CA ILE A 695 8.48 12.33 2.54
C ILE A 695 7.51 11.14 2.44
N ARG A 696 7.71 10.09 3.24
CA ARG A 696 6.96 8.82 3.13
C ARG A 696 6.07 8.46 4.31
N TYR A 697 6.41 8.89 5.52
CA TYR A 697 5.63 8.62 6.73
C TYR A 697 5.75 9.76 7.75
N GLY A 698 4.82 9.83 8.71
CA GLY A 698 4.82 10.82 9.79
C GLY A 698 4.32 12.20 9.36
N ASN A 699 4.74 13.24 10.08
CA ASN A 699 4.63 14.63 9.65
C ASN A 699 6.02 15.27 9.62
N ILE A 700 6.16 16.37 8.88
CA ILE A 700 7.42 17.11 8.83
C ILE A 700 7.15 18.62 8.89
N THR A 701 7.95 19.29 9.72
CA THR A 701 7.98 20.74 9.83
C THR A 701 9.36 21.24 9.42
N ILE A 702 9.38 22.18 8.48
CA ILE A 702 10.57 22.87 7.99
C ILE A 702 10.36 24.35 8.25
N ARG A 703 11.20 24.97 9.08
CA ARG A 703 11.00 26.39 9.43
C ARG A 703 12.29 27.17 9.57
N ASN A 704 12.23 28.49 9.37
CA ASN A 704 13.38 29.39 9.51
C ASN A 704 14.58 28.94 8.66
N ILE A 705 14.37 28.87 7.34
CA ILE A 705 15.37 28.41 6.37
C ILE A 705 15.78 29.56 5.45
N ALA A 706 17.09 29.73 5.26
CA ALA A 706 17.65 30.64 4.27
C ALA A 706 18.39 29.88 3.16
N VAL A 707 18.13 30.21 1.89
CA VAL A 707 18.79 29.63 0.71
C VAL A 707 19.35 30.77 -0.14
N ILE A 708 20.67 30.77 -0.37
CA ILE A 708 21.39 31.84 -1.06
C ILE A 708 22.31 31.21 -2.12
N ASP A 709 22.24 31.73 -3.35
CA ASP A 709 23.12 31.36 -4.48
C ASP A 709 23.19 29.83 -4.73
N SER A 710 22.08 29.13 -4.50
CA SER A 710 22.05 27.66 -4.50
C SER A 710 21.31 27.10 -5.72
N GLN A 711 21.43 25.78 -5.95
CA GLN A 711 20.80 25.13 -7.08
C GLN A 711 20.32 23.70 -6.76
N VAL A 712 19.15 23.34 -7.28
CA VAL A 712 18.66 21.96 -7.37
C VAL A 712 18.45 21.58 -8.84
N ASP A 713 19.04 20.46 -9.25
CA ASP A 713 18.95 19.88 -10.59
C ASP A 713 18.45 18.43 -10.49
N SER A 714 17.13 18.23 -10.58
CA SER A 714 16.49 16.90 -10.54
C SER A 714 16.21 16.41 -11.96
N GLU A 715 17.27 16.06 -12.68
CA GLU A 715 17.21 15.76 -14.11
C GLU A 715 16.14 14.70 -14.41
N GLN A 716 15.15 15.09 -15.22
CA GLN A 716 14.08 14.27 -15.78
C GLN A 716 13.08 13.67 -14.77
N ASN A 717 12.97 14.23 -13.55
CA ASN A 717 12.10 13.65 -12.51
C ASN A 717 11.35 14.68 -11.66
N TYR A 718 11.27 14.48 -10.34
CA TYR A 718 10.56 15.34 -9.40
C TYR A 718 11.55 16.28 -8.73
N GLY A 719 11.45 17.57 -9.03
CA GLY A 719 12.30 18.60 -8.44
C GLY A 719 11.53 19.45 -7.45
N GLY A 720 12.15 19.77 -6.32
CA GLY A 720 11.65 20.78 -5.40
C GLY A 720 12.79 21.57 -4.80
N GLY A 721 12.54 22.84 -4.45
CA GLY A 721 13.57 23.66 -3.82
C GLY A 721 14.00 23.10 -2.46
N LEU A 722 13.08 23.08 -1.50
CA LEU A 722 13.32 22.55 -0.16
C LEU A 722 12.94 21.08 -0.05
N VAL A 723 11.81 20.70 -0.66
CA VAL A 723 11.24 19.35 -0.61
C VAL A 723 10.84 18.90 -2.00
N ALA A 724 11.26 17.71 -2.45
CA ALA A 724 10.89 17.27 -3.80
C ALA A 724 9.45 16.70 -3.87
N GLY A 725 9.00 15.99 -2.83
CA GLY A 725 7.59 15.55 -2.76
C GLY A 725 7.22 14.79 -1.48
N SER A 726 5.93 14.56 -1.30
CA SER A 726 5.37 13.78 -0.19
C SER A 726 4.40 12.69 -0.68
N GLU A 727 4.23 11.64 0.11
CA GLU A 727 3.19 10.62 -0.10
C GLU A 727 1.82 11.04 0.45
N ASP A 728 0.80 10.23 0.13
CA ASP A 728 -0.60 10.54 0.37
C ASP A 728 -0.88 10.81 1.86
N ASN A 729 -1.67 11.87 2.13
CA ASN A 729 -2.15 12.24 3.47
C ASN A 729 -1.07 12.57 4.52
N ILE A 730 0.16 12.88 4.11
CA ILE A 730 1.22 13.31 5.03
C ILE A 730 1.19 14.83 5.21
N PRO A 731 1.01 15.35 6.45
CA PRO A 731 1.10 16.77 6.73
C PRO A 731 2.53 17.30 6.55
N VAL A 732 2.65 18.37 5.76
CA VAL A 732 3.91 19.10 5.54
C VAL A 732 3.71 20.56 5.95
N THR A 733 4.54 21.07 6.85
CA THR A 733 4.55 22.50 7.21
C THR A 733 5.86 23.12 6.80
N ILE A 734 5.80 24.18 5.99
CA ILE A 734 6.96 24.96 5.56
C ILE A 734 6.68 26.42 5.95
N SER A 735 7.50 26.99 6.84
CA SER A 735 7.29 28.36 7.31
C SER A 735 8.58 29.17 7.37
N ASP A 736 8.49 30.48 7.22
CA ASP A 736 9.60 31.40 7.49
C ASP A 736 10.82 31.08 6.61
N ILE A 737 10.62 31.23 5.30
CA ILE A 737 11.60 30.84 4.28
C ILE A 737 12.12 32.06 3.52
N TYR A 738 13.44 32.22 3.50
CA TYR A 738 14.15 33.21 2.70
C TYR A 738 14.91 32.54 1.56
N MET A 739 14.70 32.99 0.32
CA MET A 739 15.43 32.48 -0.85
C MET A 739 15.96 33.64 -1.68
N GLU A 740 17.25 33.61 -2.02
CA GLU A 740 17.90 34.57 -2.92
C GLU A 740 18.76 33.85 -3.95
N ASN A 741 18.60 34.20 -5.23
CA ASN A 741 19.36 33.63 -6.36
C ASN A 741 19.30 32.09 -6.39
N PHE A 742 18.09 31.55 -6.24
CA PHE A 742 17.87 30.11 -6.17
C PHE A 742 17.39 29.56 -7.51
N LEU A 743 18.08 28.56 -8.05
CA LEU A 743 17.70 27.89 -9.29
C LEU A 743 17.22 26.46 -9.03
N VAL A 744 15.94 26.19 -9.32
CA VAL A 744 15.37 24.84 -9.23
C VAL A 744 15.02 24.37 -10.62
N LYS A 745 15.56 23.23 -11.04
CA LYS A 745 15.28 22.70 -12.38
C LYS A 745 15.16 21.19 -12.38
N GLU A 746 14.35 20.69 -13.31
CA GLU A 746 14.20 19.26 -13.59
C GLU A 746 14.68 18.87 -15.00
N SER A 747 15.23 19.81 -15.76
CA SER A 747 15.69 19.55 -17.12
C SER A 747 16.83 20.48 -17.50
N SER A 748 17.82 19.93 -18.19
CA SER A 748 18.95 20.66 -18.79
C SER A 748 18.75 20.96 -20.28
N ALA A 749 17.70 20.43 -20.95
CA ALA A 749 17.41 20.66 -22.37
C ALA A 749 15.93 20.46 -22.77
N VAL A 750 15.48 21.18 -23.81
CA VAL A 750 14.09 21.24 -24.32
C VAL A 750 13.52 19.87 -24.77
N THR A 751 14.35 18.85 -24.96
CA THR A 751 13.94 17.51 -25.44
C THR A 751 13.87 16.42 -24.36
N ALA A 752 14.28 16.69 -23.12
CA ALA A 752 14.32 15.69 -22.04
C ALA A 752 12.93 15.50 -21.38
N GLU A 753 12.61 14.32 -20.85
CA GLU A 753 11.32 14.04 -20.17
C GLU A 753 11.35 14.55 -18.71
N GLY A 754 10.91 15.78 -18.43
CA GLY A 754 10.66 16.27 -17.06
C GLY A 754 9.23 15.95 -16.57
N LYS A 755 9.01 15.81 -15.27
CA LYS A 755 7.69 15.47 -14.68
C LYS A 755 7.04 16.62 -13.94
N ILE A 756 7.69 17.16 -12.90
CA ILE A 756 7.15 18.13 -11.96
C ILE A 756 8.31 18.89 -11.32
N VAL A 757 8.23 20.22 -11.26
CA VAL A 757 9.19 21.05 -10.53
C VAL A 757 8.52 22.22 -9.82
N GLY A 758 8.88 22.44 -8.55
CA GLY A 758 8.41 23.57 -7.75
C GLY A 758 9.54 24.31 -7.05
N GLY A 759 9.49 25.64 -7.01
CA GLY A 759 10.54 26.45 -6.37
C GLY A 759 10.65 26.26 -4.85
N VAL A 760 9.56 25.85 -4.17
CA VAL A 760 9.57 25.49 -2.74
C VAL A 760 9.39 23.98 -2.58
N ILE A 761 8.30 23.43 -3.14
CA ILE A 761 7.99 22.00 -3.08
C ILE A 761 7.56 21.46 -4.44
N GLY A 762 8.05 20.27 -4.83
CA GLY A 762 7.71 19.67 -6.12
C GLY A 762 6.29 19.07 -6.15
N ARG A 763 6.14 17.89 -5.54
CA ARG A 763 4.95 17.03 -5.64
C ARG A 763 4.35 16.71 -4.26
N PRO A 764 3.60 17.63 -3.63
CA PRO A 764 2.84 17.30 -2.43
C PRO A 764 1.62 16.42 -2.72
N ARG A 765 1.37 15.43 -1.84
CA ARG A 765 0.21 14.52 -1.89
C ARG A 765 -0.58 14.44 -0.57
N GLY A 766 -0.29 15.31 0.38
CA GLY A 766 -1.01 15.40 1.67
C GLY A 766 -1.37 16.85 2.00
N PRO A 767 -1.97 17.10 3.18
CA PRO A 767 -2.19 18.45 3.67
C PRO A 767 -0.87 19.22 3.73
N ILE A 768 -0.85 20.46 3.27
CA ILE A 768 0.33 21.30 3.32
C ILE A 768 -0.01 22.69 3.80
N THR A 769 0.88 23.25 4.61
CA THR A 769 0.89 24.66 4.99
C THR A 769 2.21 25.27 4.52
N ILE A 770 2.13 26.28 3.66
CA ILE A 770 3.27 27.13 3.26
C ILE A 770 2.94 28.55 3.68
N GLU A 771 3.75 29.13 4.56
CA GLU A 771 3.50 30.48 5.08
C GLU A 771 4.76 31.30 5.30
N ARG A 772 4.66 32.62 5.16
CA ARG A 772 5.77 33.58 5.38
C ARG A 772 7.01 33.20 4.55
N VAL A 773 6.86 33.26 3.23
CA VAL A 773 7.93 32.95 2.27
C VAL A 773 8.31 34.21 1.50
N TYR A 774 9.60 34.52 1.48
CA TYR A 774 10.20 35.57 0.66
C TYR A 774 11.22 34.96 -0.31
N GLY A 775 10.91 35.00 -1.60
CA GLY A 775 11.82 34.58 -2.67
C GLY A 775 12.21 35.72 -3.58
N PHE A 776 13.51 35.95 -3.78
CA PHE A 776 14.07 36.89 -4.74
C PHE A 776 14.95 36.18 -5.75
N ASN A 777 14.71 36.40 -7.05
CA ASN A 777 15.40 35.69 -8.13
C ASN A 777 15.34 34.15 -7.98
N VAL A 778 14.16 33.62 -7.67
CA VAL A 778 13.85 32.18 -7.64
C VAL A 778 13.45 31.74 -9.05
N ASN A 779 14.37 31.11 -9.75
CA ASN A 779 14.17 30.67 -11.12
C ASN A 779 13.80 29.19 -11.15
N VAL A 780 12.69 28.86 -11.80
CA VAL A 780 12.22 27.48 -11.92
C VAL A 780 12.18 27.06 -13.39
N LEU A 781 12.90 25.99 -13.74
CA LEU A 781 12.99 25.46 -15.09
C LEU A 781 12.48 24.02 -15.16
N GLY A 782 11.42 23.78 -15.93
CA GLY A 782 10.87 22.44 -16.10
C GLY A 782 10.18 22.23 -17.44
N LYS A 783 9.71 21.01 -17.67
CA LYS A 783 8.96 20.65 -18.87
C LYS A 783 7.47 20.50 -18.60
N ASN A 784 7.12 19.86 -17.48
CA ASN A 784 5.75 19.53 -17.11
C ASN A 784 5.50 19.99 -15.65
N ASN A 785 4.31 20.53 -15.38
CA ASN A 785 3.85 20.95 -14.06
C ASN A 785 4.89 21.79 -13.30
N VAL A 786 5.15 22.98 -13.83
CA VAL A 786 6.17 23.92 -13.36
C VAL A 786 5.52 24.97 -12.48
N GLY A 787 5.91 25.03 -11.21
CA GLY A 787 5.40 26.00 -10.25
C GLY A 787 6.47 26.89 -9.67
N ALA A 788 6.21 28.20 -9.51
CA ALA A 788 7.12 29.05 -8.75
C ALA A 788 7.17 28.64 -7.27
N ILE A 789 6.03 28.24 -6.70
CA ILE A 789 5.93 27.73 -5.33
C ILE A 789 5.85 26.20 -5.34
N THR A 790 4.78 25.65 -5.93
CA THR A 790 4.48 24.21 -5.90
C THR A 790 4.44 23.63 -7.31
N GLY A 791 5.14 22.52 -7.59
CA GLY A 791 5.09 21.92 -8.93
C GLY A 791 3.70 21.39 -9.31
N LYS A 792 3.21 20.37 -8.57
CA LYS A 792 1.86 19.83 -8.75
C LYS A 792 1.25 19.33 -7.45
N ILE A 793 0.01 19.72 -7.22
CA ILE A 793 -0.83 19.27 -6.12
C ILE A 793 -1.62 18.03 -6.58
N GLU A 794 -1.33 16.85 -6.03
CA GLU A 794 -1.81 15.56 -6.58
C GLU A 794 -2.86 14.82 -5.73
N SER A 795 -3.41 15.43 -4.69
CA SER A 795 -4.44 14.80 -3.85
C SER A 795 -5.54 15.78 -3.42
N GLU A 796 -6.74 15.26 -3.13
CA GLU A 796 -7.86 16.00 -2.54
C GLU A 796 -7.64 16.25 -1.04
N CYS A 797 -6.54 16.93 -0.70
CA CYS A 797 -6.27 17.41 0.66
C CYS A 797 -6.44 18.93 0.74
N VAL A 798 -6.32 19.49 1.96
CA VAL A 798 -6.32 20.93 2.19
C VAL A 798 -4.91 21.49 2.01
N TYR A 799 -4.76 22.43 1.08
CA TYR A 799 -3.51 23.14 0.82
C TYR A 799 -3.68 24.60 1.27
N ASN A 800 -2.92 25.03 2.27
CA ASN A 800 -2.92 26.38 2.80
C ASN A 800 -1.63 27.08 2.36
N ILE A 801 -1.76 28.09 1.50
CA ILE A 801 -0.63 28.93 1.08
C ILE A 801 -1.00 30.38 1.39
N SER A 802 -0.23 31.02 2.25
CA SER A 802 -0.51 32.37 2.77
C SER A 802 0.75 33.19 2.98
N ASP A 803 0.65 34.51 2.84
CA ASP A 803 1.76 35.43 3.17
C ASP A 803 3.06 35.09 2.42
N VAL A 804 2.96 34.96 1.10
CA VAL A 804 4.07 34.59 0.22
C VAL A 804 4.34 35.71 -0.76
N TYR A 805 5.60 36.12 -0.89
CA TYR A 805 6.09 36.88 -2.02
C TYR A 805 7.18 36.10 -2.75
N ILE A 806 7.03 35.93 -4.06
CA ILE A 806 8.05 35.28 -4.88
C ILE A 806 8.37 36.09 -6.14
N ASN A 807 9.65 36.30 -6.40
CA ASN A 807 10.18 36.95 -7.59
C ASN A 807 11.14 36.01 -8.32
N GLY A 808 11.08 36.01 -9.65
CA GLY A 808 12.01 35.24 -10.48
C GLY A 808 11.48 35.01 -11.88
N SER A 809 11.79 33.85 -12.46
CA SER A 809 11.31 33.46 -13.78
C SER A 809 10.86 32.00 -13.80
N LEU A 810 9.85 31.72 -14.62
CA LEU A 810 9.48 30.36 -14.99
C LEU A 810 9.95 30.13 -16.41
N SER A 811 10.77 29.10 -16.61
CA SER A 811 11.11 28.60 -17.94
C SER A 811 10.44 27.25 -18.12
N PHE A 812 9.60 27.14 -19.14
CA PHE A 812 8.80 25.95 -19.39
C PHE A 812 8.77 25.58 -20.87
N VAL A 813 8.58 24.29 -21.15
CA VAL A 813 8.41 23.79 -22.52
C VAL A 813 6.94 23.76 -22.92
N ASP A 814 6.05 23.44 -21.98
CA ASP A 814 4.60 23.41 -22.18
C ASP A 814 3.92 24.52 -21.37
N PRO A 815 3.49 25.64 -22.00
CA PRO A 815 2.82 26.75 -21.31
C PRO A 815 1.52 26.31 -20.64
N ALA A 816 0.88 25.25 -21.13
CA ALA A 816 -0.33 24.70 -20.53
C ALA A 816 -0.03 23.81 -19.33
N LYS A 817 1.14 23.94 -18.68
CA LYS A 817 1.52 23.21 -17.46
C LYS A 817 2.46 24.03 -16.57
N ALA A 818 2.39 25.35 -16.63
CA ALA A 818 3.26 26.24 -15.85
C ALA A 818 2.45 27.37 -15.24
N GLU A 819 2.72 27.69 -13.96
CA GLU A 819 1.97 28.70 -13.22
C GLU A 819 2.71 29.12 -11.94
N ILE A 820 2.31 30.23 -11.31
CA ILE A 820 3.00 30.74 -10.12
C ILE A 820 2.75 29.89 -8.86
N ILE A 821 1.49 29.68 -8.44
CA ILE A 821 1.21 28.95 -7.19
C ILE A 821 1.40 27.45 -7.41
N ALA A 822 0.70 26.89 -8.40
CA ALA A 822 0.82 25.48 -8.74
C ALA A 822 0.69 25.21 -10.23
N GLY A 823 1.69 24.51 -10.80
CA GLY A 823 1.71 24.12 -12.21
C GLY A 823 0.64 23.09 -12.59
N ALA A 824 0.01 22.41 -11.62
CA ALA A 824 -1.24 21.65 -11.75
C ALA A 824 -1.85 21.33 -10.38
N VAL A 825 -3.18 21.12 -10.34
CA VAL A 825 -3.95 20.88 -9.11
C VAL A 825 -4.98 19.76 -9.28
N SER A 826 -5.06 18.87 -8.30
CA SER A 826 -6.05 17.79 -8.21
C SER A 826 -6.73 17.74 -6.83
N GLY A 827 -6.91 18.90 -6.17
CA GLY A 827 -7.48 19.02 -4.82
C GLY A 827 -8.03 20.41 -4.48
N ILE A 828 -8.44 20.59 -3.22
CA ILE A 828 -8.98 21.86 -2.71
C ILE A 828 -7.81 22.71 -2.21
N VAL A 829 -7.52 23.80 -2.92
CA VAL A 829 -6.49 24.76 -2.51
C VAL A 829 -7.16 25.97 -1.88
N ASN A 830 -6.85 26.20 -0.61
CA ASN A 830 -7.18 27.42 0.10
C ASN A 830 -5.98 28.36 0.00
N THR A 831 -5.94 29.19 -1.04
CA THR A 831 -5.01 30.33 -1.11
C THR A 831 -5.50 31.39 -0.13
N ASN A 832 -5.29 31.15 1.17
CA ASN A 832 -5.66 32.10 2.20
C ASN A 832 -4.72 33.30 2.09
N THR A 833 -5.21 34.41 1.53
CA THR A 833 -4.68 35.79 1.66
C THR A 833 -3.20 36.03 1.32
N ASN A 834 -2.92 37.15 0.66
CA ASN A 834 -1.58 37.73 0.59
C ASN A 834 -0.50 36.90 -0.14
N VAL A 835 -0.84 36.25 -1.25
CA VAL A 835 0.16 35.64 -2.15
C VAL A 835 0.43 36.60 -3.31
N TYR A 836 1.67 37.07 -3.43
CA TYR A 836 2.12 38.06 -4.42
C TYR A 836 3.30 37.55 -5.24
N ALA A 837 3.42 38.04 -6.47
CA ALA A 837 4.53 37.65 -7.34
C ALA A 837 4.98 38.77 -8.27
N SER A 838 6.24 38.71 -8.71
CA SER A 838 6.80 39.63 -9.71
C SER A 838 7.83 38.96 -10.61
N GLY A 839 8.06 39.51 -11.81
CA GLY A 839 9.10 39.02 -12.73
C GLY A 839 8.73 37.81 -13.61
N TYR A 840 7.56 37.20 -13.39
CA TYR A 840 7.05 36.09 -14.20
C TYR A 840 6.29 36.58 -15.44
N GLU A 841 6.53 35.98 -16.62
CA GLU A 841 5.79 36.30 -17.84
C GLU A 841 4.38 35.70 -17.81
N THR A 842 3.36 36.50 -18.15
CA THR A 842 1.94 36.29 -17.80
C THR A 842 1.11 35.52 -18.83
N GLU A 843 1.71 34.87 -19.83
CA GLU A 843 0.94 34.03 -20.77
C GLU A 843 0.64 32.66 -20.16
N MET A 844 -0.23 32.67 -19.15
CA MET A 844 -0.58 31.49 -18.35
C MET A 844 -2.08 31.19 -18.54
N SER A 845 -2.40 29.96 -18.94
CA SER A 845 -3.80 29.51 -19.05
C SER A 845 -3.95 28.09 -18.51
N GLY A 846 -4.87 27.89 -17.57
CA GLY A 846 -5.36 26.57 -17.15
C GLY A 846 -4.93 26.02 -15.78
N HIS A 847 -4.31 26.84 -14.90
CA HIS A 847 -3.71 26.38 -13.62
C HIS A 847 -3.99 27.36 -12.46
N LEU A 848 -3.41 27.11 -11.28
CA LEU A 848 -3.62 27.97 -10.10
C LEU A 848 -2.58 29.09 -10.05
N GLY A 849 -2.97 30.24 -10.60
CA GLY A 849 -2.15 31.46 -10.63
C GLY A 849 -2.34 32.36 -9.41
N VAL A 850 -1.56 33.44 -9.39
CA VAL A 850 -1.77 34.58 -8.49
C VAL A 850 -2.81 35.50 -9.13
N LEU A 851 -3.68 36.12 -8.32
CA LEU A 851 -4.63 37.12 -8.82
C LEU A 851 -3.90 38.26 -9.54
N GLU A 852 -4.51 38.82 -10.59
CA GLU A 852 -3.85 39.85 -11.41
C GLU A 852 -3.43 41.07 -10.57
N GLU A 853 -4.25 41.48 -9.60
CA GLU A 853 -3.94 42.55 -8.65
C GLU A 853 -2.74 42.26 -7.72
N ASN A 854 -2.39 40.98 -7.56
CA ASN A 854 -1.28 40.52 -6.73
C ASN A 854 0.01 40.31 -7.56
N LEU A 855 -0.04 40.54 -8.88
CA LEU A 855 1.14 40.66 -9.73
C LEU A 855 1.69 42.08 -9.62
N VAL A 856 2.80 42.22 -8.91
CA VAL A 856 3.40 43.53 -8.57
C VAL A 856 4.72 43.74 -9.31
N THR A 857 5.17 44.99 -9.41
CA THR A 857 6.52 45.28 -9.92
C THR A 857 7.53 45.09 -8.78
N HIS A 858 8.74 44.62 -9.11
CA HIS A 858 9.78 44.47 -8.10
C HIS A 858 10.12 45.78 -7.38
N THR A 859 10.03 46.93 -8.06
CA THR A 859 10.25 48.24 -7.44
C THR A 859 9.25 48.53 -6.32
N LEU A 860 7.97 48.15 -6.50
CA LEU A 860 6.93 48.37 -5.50
C LEU A 860 7.20 47.59 -4.20
N THR A 861 7.81 46.41 -4.30
CA THR A 861 8.13 45.56 -3.13
C THR A 861 9.47 45.91 -2.49
N GLN A 862 10.16 46.96 -2.95
CA GLN A 862 11.29 47.55 -2.25
C GLN A 862 10.85 48.72 -1.36
N GLU A 863 9.56 48.85 -1.07
CA GLU A 863 9.03 49.84 -0.14
C GLU A 863 8.54 49.12 1.12
N GLU A 864 9.09 49.45 2.30
CA GLU A 864 8.68 48.86 3.58
C GLU A 864 7.15 48.98 3.83
N SER A 865 6.54 50.08 3.38
CA SER A 865 5.10 50.31 3.45
C SER A 865 4.27 49.30 2.64
N TRP A 866 4.84 48.73 1.57
CA TRP A 866 4.17 47.70 0.79
C TRP A 866 4.04 46.41 1.61
N TRP A 867 5.12 45.98 2.26
CA TRP A 867 5.13 44.77 3.10
C TRP A 867 4.20 44.88 4.29
N THR A 868 4.24 46.00 5.02
CA THR A 868 3.36 46.26 6.17
C THR A 868 1.88 46.23 5.81
N THR A 869 1.52 46.52 4.57
CA THR A 869 0.13 46.51 4.09
C THR A 869 -0.28 45.13 3.58
N ASN A 870 0.60 44.47 2.82
CA ASN A 870 0.23 43.33 1.99
C ASN A 870 0.61 41.98 2.61
N ILE A 871 1.67 41.92 3.43
CA ILE A 871 2.12 40.71 4.12
C ILE A 871 2.47 41.09 5.57
N PRO A 872 1.50 41.55 6.38
CA PRO A 872 1.79 42.10 7.71
C PRO A 872 2.35 41.07 8.69
N THR A 873 1.97 39.80 8.56
CA THR A 873 2.39 38.71 9.46
C THR A 873 3.89 38.42 9.40
N ILE A 874 4.56 38.76 8.29
CA ILE A 874 6.03 38.65 8.20
C ILE A 874 6.71 39.66 9.15
N LEU A 875 6.04 40.74 9.54
CA LEU A 875 6.59 41.79 10.42
C LEU A 875 6.24 41.62 11.88
N GLU A 876 5.16 40.89 12.15
CA GLU A 876 4.76 40.51 13.51
C GLU A 876 5.64 39.37 14.04
N ASN A 877 6.36 38.68 13.16
CA ASN A 877 7.26 37.58 13.53
C ASN A 877 8.67 38.11 13.80
N ASP A 878 9.14 37.91 15.04
CA ASP A 878 10.47 38.34 15.49
C ASP A 878 11.63 37.68 14.73
N LEU A 879 11.38 36.65 13.92
CA LEU A 879 12.37 36.05 13.03
C LEU A 879 12.68 36.90 11.80
N TRP A 880 11.93 37.95 11.48
CA TRP A 880 12.17 38.76 10.28
C TRP A 880 12.60 40.19 10.63
N TYR A 881 13.37 40.82 9.74
CA TYR A 881 13.83 42.20 9.86
C TYR A 881 14.07 42.83 8.48
N PHE A 882 14.13 44.16 8.39
CA PHE A 882 14.39 44.85 7.11
C PHE A 882 15.86 45.21 6.92
N VAL A 883 16.36 44.96 5.72
CA VAL A 883 17.63 45.52 5.24
C VAL A 883 17.41 46.15 3.87
N SER A 884 17.65 47.46 3.77
CA SER A 884 17.44 48.23 2.53
C SER A 884 16.04 47.97 1.92
N ASP A 885 15.01 48.07 2.76
CA ASP A 885 13.59 47.88 2.41
C ASP A 885 13.22 46.48 1.88
N ARG A 886 14.06 45.46 2.15
CA ARG A 886 13.76 44.05 1.89
C ARG A 886 13.65 43.25 3.18
N PRO A 887 12.66 42.35 3.30
CA PRO A 887 12.57 41.46 4.44
C PRO A 887 13.73 40.45 4.38
N MET A 888 14.38 40.27 5.51
CA MET A 888 15.47 39.34 5.75
C MET A 888 15.09 38.44 6.92
N LEU A 889 15.48 37.18 6.84
CA LEU A 889 15.23 36.21 7.89
C LEU A 889 16.42 36.20 8.87
N LYS A 890 16.14 36.30 10.16
CA LYS A 890 17.09 36.12 11.26
C LYS A 890 17.44 34.65 11.35
N ILE A 891 18.61 34.34 10.85
CA ILE A 891 19.27 33.07 11.12
C ILE A 891 19.82 33.20 12.56
N ALA A 892 19.40 32.33 13.48
CA ALA A 892 19.65 32.46 14.93
C ALA A 892 21.16 32.47 15.30
N PRO A 893 21.51 32.97 16.50
CA PRO A 893 22.31 34.18 16.71
C PRO A 893 23.81 33.94 16.49
N ALA A 894 24.51 34.97 16.01
CA ALA A 894 25.94 35.07 16.30
C ALA A 894 26.12 35.02 17.82
N SER A 895 27.01 34.14 18.29
CA SER A 895 27.40 34.04 19.70
C SER A 895 27.62 35.44 20.30
N GLU A 896 26.98 35.73 21.44
CA GLU A 896 27.47 36.80 22.33
C GLU A 896 28.88 36.48 22.85
#